data_AF-A0A372QWL5-F1
#
_entry.id   AF-A0A372QWL5-F1
#
_cell.length_a   1.000
_cell.length_b   1.000
_cell.length_c   1.000
_cell.angle_alpha   90.00
_cell.angle_beta   90.00
_cell.angle_gamma   90.00
#
_symmetry.space_group_name_H-M   'P 1'
#
loop_
_entity.id
_entity.type
_entity.pdbx_description
1 polymer ?
#
loop_
_entity_poly.entity_id
_entity_poly.type
_entity_poly.pdbx_seq_one_letter_code
_entity_poly.pdbx_strand_id
1 'polypeptide(L)'
;MRGQAKFTEQEYLDETQIQTIIRDFGKDSDPRVRSNALKALLQLHNCDYKLDLSLYNLCVACLTDDYEEVRIEALSLIWVLSSIYPERTVQLDDKTTQVFRLIDDAFIKICDMVCDESVKVRSKACNIMGSYKLVEDSILLSTLSQQVISHGKPRKPMFKKSRYIPNPEGDIDVESAEVRLLKSSANGAFIHGLEDAFQDVRNAAIDSICELSMQNQKFSKRAVEFLVDMFQDEIDFVRLNSITSLRKIGTLQPIELDSELLQITLSVLNDADPIVRESTHGMLGVARITSPELIPPFIKELLASMSRYPEDQLSIYQCFREFGSAHGEYIEKFIPKFFKMESSYISKEINQNDRGHIGNLILAFNASISNPKILSILPKYAFRHYEYLRDKYPNCFPEYSDLFKNNIYYIFFMYYFDKKTLLIDNTQSFMNQTIKMVFSMGNFFKTGDFKSALRIAKVCTNNLKYISHVPLLSGSAIFIIMYLDCVKTIIQTKQNYLEASTFTTAADTAARLLSSSYIMEYKLIGLSVPTKTFVIYLRVLANIVKIERDNFLSKNLTKLQTKLNKASVSPTIENMMSLFDYIMDYNLIDIDLSDEVKRSEATIVKPVSNLDQPLEFQSEFPSTINIEAELRNIVDTTSVAIQVIFPDQSIEHFRPPSADFVFAEMDKLQLRTQIDISQPAWTEPCYIQLKVVCEFEPDIPELDQHIMRQSVDGNISGNNSENTIDLSEPVKYYIWPRDLLSKRTR
;
A
#
# COMPACT_ATOMS: atom_id res chain seq x y z
N MET A 1 37.82 -68.64 -28.61
CA MET A 1 37.84 -67.45 -29.49
C MET A 1 36.56 -67.36 -30.30
N ARG A 2 35.75 -66.31 -30.12
CA ARG A 2 34.90 -65.63 -31.14
C ARG A 2 34.05 -64.57 -30.43
N GLY A 3 33.87 -63.42 -31.06
CA GLY A 3 32.84 -62.44 -30.68
C GLY A 3 32.95 -61.81 -29.28
N GLN A 4 33.91 -60.91 -29.07
CA GLN A 4 33.56 -59.72 -28.28
C GLN A 4 32.57 -58.93 -29.13
N ALA A 5 31.29 -58.96 -28.77
CA ALA A 5 30.32 -58.03 -29.32
C ALA A 5 30.70 -56.63 -28.84
N LYS A 6 31.18 -55.78 -29.75
CA LYS A 6 31.27 -54.35 -29.48
C LYS A 6 29.84 -53.83 -29.30
N PHE A 7 29.57 -53.13 -28.21
CA PHE A 7 28.45 -52.19 -28.18
C PHE A 7 28.82 -51.02 -29.09
N THR A 8 28.50 -51.14 -30.37
CA THR A 8 28.65 -50.07 -31.37
C THR A 8 27.44 -49.17 -31.32
N GLU A 9 27.67 -47.94 -30.86
CA GLU A 9 26.74 -46.80 -30.87
C GLU A 9 25.47 -46.99 -30.03
N GLN A 10 25.15 -45.99 -29.22
CA GLN A 10 23.90 -45.96 -28.49
C GLN A 10 22.79 -45.58 -29.48
N GLU A 11 21.85 -46.48 -29.74
CA GLU A 11 20.55 -46.10 -30.28
C GLU A 11 19.88 -45.20 -29.23
N TYR A 12 20.01 -43.88 -29.43
CA TYR A 12 19.26 -42.90 -28.64
C TYR A 12 17.78 -43.13 -28.92
N LEU A 13 17.03 -43.53 -27.89
CA LEU A 13 15.57 -43.64 -27.95
C LEU A 13 14.99 -42.31 -28.46
N ASP A 14 14.15 -42.37 -29.48
CA ASP A 14 13.49 -41.16 -29.97
C ASP A 14 12.42 -40.66 -28.96
N GLU A 15 12.02 -39.40 -29.10
CA GLU A 15 11.05 -38.75 -28.20
C GLU A 15 9.74 -39.54 -28.05
N THR A 16 9.28 -40.20 -29.12
CA THR A 16 8.04 -40.99 -29.12
C THR A 16 8.22 -42.35 -28.45
N GLN A 17 9.41 -42.95 -28.55
CA GLN A 17 9.80 -44.16 -27.81
C GLN A 17 9.89 -43.88 -26.31
N ILE A 18 10.50 -42.76 -25.91
CA ILE A 18 10.60 -42.33 -24.50
C ILE A 18 9.19 -42.14 -23.92
N GLN A 19 8.34 -41.36 -24.59
CA GLN A 19 6.94 -41.15 -24.15
C GLN A 19 6.15 -42.46 -24.14
N THR A 20 6.38 -43.37 -25.09
CA THR A 20 5.76 -44.72 -25.15
C THR A 20 6.13 -45.57 -23.94
N ILE A 21 7.40 -45.59 -23.53
CA ILE A 21 7.86 -46.33 -22.35
C ILE A 21 7.19 -45.78 -21.08
N ILE A 22 7.15 -44.45 -20.92
CA ILE A 22 6.54 -43.81 -19.74
C ILE A 22 5.02 -44.05 -19.71
N ARG A 23 4.33 -43.96 -20.86
CA ARG A 23 2.89 -44.28 -21.01
C ARG A 23 2.55 -45.68 -20.50
N ASP A 24 3.42 -46.65 -20.73
CA ASP A 24 3.15 -48.04 -20.34
C ASP A 24 3.40 -48.27 -18.83
N PHE A 25 4.32 -47.53 -18.19
CA PHE A 25 4.37 -47.41 -16.72
C PHE A 25 3.15 -46.68 -16.12
N GLY A 26 2.49 -45.82 -16.90
CA GLY A 26 1.20 -45.22 -16.54
C GLY A 26 0.06 -46.23 -16.33
N LYS A 27 0.28 -47.52 -16.67
CA LYS A 27 -0.67 -48.63 -16.49
C LYS A 27 -0.20 -49.66 -15.45
N ASP A 28 0.80 -49.33 -14.63
CA ASP A 28 1.32 -50.25 -13.61
C ASP A 28 0.27 -50.56 -12.51
N SER A 29 0.40 -51.74 -11.91
CA SER A 29 -0.31 -52.14 -10.70
C SER A 29 -0.17 -51.17 -9.52
N ASP A 30 0.99 -50.53 -9.33
CA ASP A 30 1.24 -49.63 -8.20
C ASP A 30 0.84 -48.18 -8.54
N PRO A 31 -0.10 -47.56 -7.80
CA PRO A 31 -0.55 -46.18 -8.07
C PRO A 31 0.58 -45.15 -7.96
N ARG A 32 1.64 -45.45 -7.20
CA ARG A 32 2.81 -44.56 -7.08
C ARG A 32 3.69 -44.63 -8.33
N VAL A 33 3.74 -45.77 -9.01
CA VAL A 33 4.40 -45.90 -10.32
C VAL A 33 3.59 -45.17 -11.38
N ARG A 34 2.26 -45.35 -11.40
CA ARG A 34 1.35 -44.60 -12.30
C ARG A 34 1.49 -43.09 -12.13
N SER A 35 1.41 -42.59 -10.88
CA SER A 35 1.54 -41.15 -10.58
C SER A 35 2.91 -40.60 -10.99
N ASN A 36 4.01 -41.31 -10.70
CA ASN A 36 5.35 -40.89 -11.13
C ASN A 36 5.53 -40.92 -12.66
N ALA A 37 4.87 -41.84 -13.38
CA ALA A 37 4.86 -41.84 -14.84
C ALA A 37 4.13 -40.60 -15.41
N LEU A 38 2.97 -40.24 -14.87
CA LEU A 38 2.27 -39.00 -15.28
C LEU A 38 3.08 -37.74 -14.93
N LYS A 39 3.70 -37.68 -13.75
CA LYS A 39 4.64 -36.61 -13.36
C LYS A 39 5.83 -36.49 -14.31
N ALA A 40 6.36 -37.62 -14.80
CA ALA A 40 7.45 -37.62 -15.78
C ALA A 40 7.02 -37.06 -17.15
N LEU A 41 5.78 -37.35 -17.61
CA LEU A 41 5.23 -36.73 -18.82
C LEU A 41 5.04 -35.20 -18.65
N LEU A 42 4.57 -34.74 -17.48
CA LEU A 42 4.49 -33.31 -17.17
C LEU A 42 5.89 -32.64 -17.13
N GLN A 43 6.89 -33.32 -16.57
CA GLN A 43 8.27 -32.82 -16.58
C GLN A 43 8.87 -32.73 -17.99
N LEU A 44 8.56 -33.67 -18.88
CA LEU A 44 8.93 -33.57 -20.30
C LEU A 44 8.29 -32.33 -20.95
N HIS A 45 6.99 -32.11 -20.74
CA HIS A 45 6.32 -30.90 -21.26
C HIS A 45 6.94 -29.61 -20.72
N ASN A 46 7.27 -29.56 -19.42
CA ASN A 46 7.93 -28.41 -18.78
C ASN A 46 9.39 -28.21 -19.24
N CYS A 47 9.95 -29.14 -20.03
CA CYS A 47 11.23 -29.00 -20.72
C CYS A 47 11.05 -28.78 -22.24
N ASP A 48 9.92 -28.19 -22.64
CA ASP A 48 9.52 -27.86 -24.03
C ASP A 48 9.36 -29.05 -24.99
N TYR A 49 9.36 -30.30 -24.50
CA TYR A 49 9.05 -31.48 -25.33
C TYR A 49 7.56 -31.57 -25.66
N LYS A 50 7.24 -32.14 -26.82
CA LYS A 50 5.86 -32.17 -27.33
C LYS A 50 5.21 -33.51 -27.03
N LEU A 51 4.31 -33.51 -26.05
CA LEU A 51 3.52 -34.69 -25.70
C LEU A 51 2.64 -35.15 -26.86
N ASP A 52 2.73 -36.43 -27.22
CA ASP A 52 1.91 -37.04 -28.26
C ASP A 52 0.45 -37.26 -27.81
N LEU A 53 -0.48 -37.17 -28.74
CA LEU A 53 -1.91 -37.29 -28.44
C LEU A 53 -2.34 -38.70 -28.02
N SER A 54 -1.57 -39.76 -28.32
CA SER A 54 -1.90 -41.12 -27.82
C SER A 54 -1.88 -41.21 -26.29
N LEU A 55 -1.25 -40.25 -25.60
CA LEU A 55 -1.28 -40.10 -24.16
C LEU A 55 -2.66 -39.65 -23.62
N TYR A 56 -3.50 -39.00 -24.44
CA TYR A 56 -4.80 -38.47 -23.98
C TYR A 56 -5.71 -39.57 -23.43
N ASN A 57 -5.84 -40.68 -24.16
CA ASN A 57 -6.69 -41.80 -23.75
C ASN A 57 -6.17 -42.51 -22.48
N LEU A 58 -4.86 -42.46 -22.21
CA LEU A 58 -4.31 -42.88 -20.91
C LEU A 58 -4.76 -41.92 -19.80
N CYS A 59 -4.59 -40.61 -20.01
CA CYS A 59 -4.93 -39.61 -18.99
C CYS A 59 -6.44 -39.62 -18.68
N VAL A 60 -7.30 -39.80 -19.69
CA VAL A 60 -8.76 -39.96 -19.51
C VAL A 60 -9.09 -41.21 -18.68
N ALA A 61 -8.41 -42.33 -18.88
CA ALA A 61 -8.58 -43.51 -18.02
C ALA A 61 -8.10 -43.25 -16.58
N CYS A 62 -7.00 -42.53 -16.42
CA CYS A 62 -6.45 -42.13 -15.12
C CYS A 62 -7.30 -41.11 -14.34
N LEU A 63 -8.37 -40.55 -14.92
CA LEU A 63 -9.36 -39.76 -14.16
C LEU A 63 -10.23 -40.62 -13.23
N THR A 64 -10.35 -41.93 -13.47
CA THR A 64 -11.12 -42.85 -12.61
C THR A 64 -10.24 -43.78 -11.77
N ASP A 65 -8.98 -43.38 -11.58
CA ASP A 65 -7.97 -44.11 -10.79
C ASP A 65 -8.29 -44.14 -9.28
N ASP A 66 -7.87 -45.20 -8.59
CA ASP A 66 -8.10 -45.38 -7.15
C ASP A 66 -7.25 -44.44 -6.26
N TYR A 67 -6.24 -43.77 -6.82
CA TYR A 67 -5.34 -42.89 -6.07
C TYR A 67 -5.42 -41.42 -6.51
N GLU A 68 -5.69 -40.52 -5.55
CA GLU A 68 -5.91 -39.08 -5.83
C GLU A 68 -4.75 -38.40 -6.57
N GLU A 69 -3.49 -38.79 -6.32
CA GLU A 69 -2.35 -38.21 -7.05
C GLU A 69 -2.29 -38.66 -8.51
N VAL A 70 -2.89 -39.80 -8.90
CA VAL A 70 -2.99 -40.16 -10.32
C VAL A 70 -4.03 -39.27 -10.99
N ARG A 71 -5.17 -39.01 -10.33
CA ARG A 71 -6.23 -38.13 -10.84
C ARG A 71 -5.78 -36.67 -11.00
N ILE A 72 -4.99 -36.15 -10.06
CA ILE A 72 -4.41 -34.78 -10.09
C ILE A 72 -3.45 -34.56 -11.27
N GLU A 73 -2.62 -35.55 -11.57
CA GLU A 73 -1.63 -35.45 -12.66
C GLU A 73 -2.29 -35.74 -14.02
N ALA A 74 -3.29 -36.62 -14.06
CA ALA A 74 -4.14 -36.85 -15.23
C ALA A 74 -4.92 -35.59 -15.64
N LEU A 75 -5.55 -34.90 -14.68
CA LEU A 75 -6.17 -33.58 -14.89
C LEU A 75 -5.19 -32.59 -15.55
N SER A 76 -3.96 -32.52 -15.03
CA SER A 76 -2.93 -31.60 -15.52
C SER A 76 -2.47 -31.96 -16.95
N LEU A 77 -2.32 -33.25 -17.27
CA LEU A 77 -1.97 -33.72 -18.62
C LEU A 77 -3.12 -33.54 -19.63
N ILE A 78 -4.37 -33.70 -19.22
CA ILE A 78 -5.54 -33.43 -20.07
C ILE A 78 -5.58 -31.96 -20.48
N TRP A 79 -5.32 -31.04 -19.55
CA TRP A 79 -5.18 -29.61 -19.85
C TRP A 79 -4.02 -29.30 -20.81
N VAL A 80 -2.84 -29.90 -20.59
CA VAL A 80 -1.69 -29.76 -21.51
C VAL A 80 -2.03 -30.26 -22.92
N LEU A 81 -2.50 -31.51 -23.05
CA LEU A 81 -2.77 -32.13 -24.35
C LEU A 81 -3.88 -31.41 -25.13
N SER A 82 -4.94 -30.98 -24.44
CA SER A 82 -6.01 -30.18 -25.05
C SER A 82 -5.59 -28.76 -25.44
N SER A 83 -4.62 -28.17 -24.72
CA SER A 83 -4.02 -26.88 -25.10
C SER A 83 -3.05 -27.01 -26.29
N ILE A 84 -2.37 -28.16 -26.46
CA ILE A 84 -1.47 -28.42 -27.60
C ILE A 84 -2.23 -28.75 -28.89
N TYR A 85 -3.40 -29.41 -28.80
CA TYR A 85 -4.17 -29.88 -29.96
C TYR A 85 -5.66 -29.46 -29.94
N PRO A 86 -6.02 -28.20 -29.66
CA PRO A 86 -7.40 -27.80 -29.29
C PRO A 86 -8.45 -28.13 -30.35
N GLU A 87 -8.15 -27.84 -31.62
CA GLU A 87 -9.05 -28.08 -32.77
C GLU A 87 -8.99 -29.51 -33.31
N ARG A 88 -8.17 -30.41 -32.73
CA ARG A 88 -8.19 -31.82 -33.12
C ARG A 88 -9.44 -32.47 -32.57
N THR A 89 -10.08 -33.32 -33.36
CA THR A 89 -11.35 -33.93 -32.99
C THR A 89 -11.17 -35.29 -32.30
N VAL A 90 -12.12 -35.60 -31.40
CA VAL A 90 -12.23 -36.87 -30.68
C VAL A 90 -13.63 -37.45 -30.90
N GLN A 91 -13.69 -38.78 -31.04
CA GLN A 91 -14.93 -39.55 -30.99
C GLN A 91 -15.05 -40.17 -29.59
N LEU A 92 -16.20 -40.00 -28.96
CA LEU A 92 -16.42 -40.38 -27.56
C LEU A 92 -16.49 -41.90 -27.34
N ASP A 93 -17.07 -42.61 -28.30
CA ASP A 93 -17.27 -44.05 -28.30
C ASP A 93 -17.38 -44.57 -29.74
N ASP A 94 -17.01 -45.83 -30.00
CA ASP A 94 -17.10 -46.50 -31.32
C ASP A 94 -18.54 -46.56 -31.89
N LYS A 95 -19.54 -46.14 -31.11
CA LYS A 95 -20.98 -46.18 -31.43
C LYS A 95 -21.58 -44.81 -31.70
N THR A 96 -20.98 -43.73 -31.19
CA THR A 96 -21.55 -42.39 -31.28
C THR A 96 -20.98 -41.65 -32.49
N THR A 97 -21.84 -41.18 -33.39
CA THR A 97 -21.43 -40.38 -34.56
C THR A 97 -21.03 -38.94 -34.23
N GLN A 98 -21.14 -38.51 -32.96
CA GLN A 98 -20.82 -37.16 -32.55
C GLN A 98 -19.31 -36.95 -32.35
N VAL A 99 -18.83 -35.82 -32.86
CA VAL A 99 -17.42 -35.47 -32.93
C VAL A 99 -17.23 -34.13 -32.20
N PHE A 100 -16.45 -34.13 -31.12
CA PHE A 100 -16.13 -32.93 -30.35
C PHE A 100 -14.70 -32.46 -30.64
N ARG A 101 -14.41 -31.18 -30.44
CA ARG A 101 -13.03 -30.69 -30.35
C ARG A 101 -12.40 -31.18 -29.04
N LEU A 102 -11.12 -31.49 -29.06
CA LEU A 102 -10.37 -31.97 -27.89
C LEU A 102 -10.44 -30.97 -26.71
N ILE A 103 -10.45 -29.67 -27.00
CA ILE A 103 -10.60 -28.63 -25.97
C ILE A 103 -11.96 -28.66 -25.27
N ASP A 104 -13.04 -28.97 -25.99
CA ASP A 104 -14.40 -29.04 -25.43
C ASP A 104 -14.60 -30.34 -24.65
N ASP A 105 -14.13 -31.48 -25.19
CA ASP A 105 -14.17 -32.78 -24.52
C ASP A 105 -13.34 -32.77 -23.22
N ALA A 106 -12.12 -32.22 -23.26
CA ALA A 106 -11.26 -32.10 -22.09
C ALA A 106 -11.87 -31.21 -21.01
N PHE A 107 -12.44 -30.05 -21.38
CA PHE A 107 -13.12 -29.16 -20.44
C PHE A 107 -14.31 -29.86 -19.76
N ILE A 108 -15.14 -30.58 -20.52
CA ILE A 108 -16.25 -31.37 -19.97
C ILE A 108 -15.73 -32.38 -18.93
N LYS A 109 -14.70 -33.18 -19.26
CA LYS A 109 -14.15 -34.16 -18.30
C LYS A 109 -13.54 -33.53 -17.05
N ILE A 110 -13.07 -32.29 -17.14
CA ILE A 110 -12.55 -31.55 -15.98
C ILE A 110 -13.69 -31.02 -15.11
N CYS A 111 -14.81 -30.60 -15.69
CA CYS A 111 -16.04 -30.30 -14.94
C CYS A 111 -16.49 -31.49 -14.07
N ASP A 112 -16.45 -32.72 -14.61
CA ASP A 112 -16.85 -33.93 -13.89
C ASP A 112 -16.02 -34.15 -12.61
N MET A 113 -14.73 -33.79 -12.66
CA MET A 113 -13.81 -33.89 -11.52
C MET A 113 -14.06 -32.83 -10.43
N VAL A 114 -14.93 -31.83 -10.66
CA VAL A 114 -15.45 -30.96 -9.60
C VAL A 114 -16.43 -31.71 -8.69
N CYS A 115 -16.85 -32.93 -9.03
CA CYS A 115 -17.61 -33.83 -8.16
C CYS A 115 -16.77 -35.00 -7.57
N ASP A 116 -15.44 -34.93 -7.63
CA ASP A 116 -14.54 -35.96 -7.09
C ASP A 116 -14.61 -36.10 -5.54
N GLU A 117 -14.38 -37.30 -5.02
CA GLU A 117 -14.31 -37.57 -3.57
C GLU A 117 -13.23 -36.75 -2.83
N SER A 118 -12.09 -36.48 -3.47
CA SER A 118 -10.95 -35.77 -2.88
C SER A 118 -11.05 -34.26 -3.11
N VAL A 119 -11.00 -33.51 -2.01
CA VAL A 119 -10.94 -32.04 -1.98
C VAL A 119 -9.80 -31.50 -2.86
N LYS A 120 -8.65 -32.20 -2.90
CA LYS A 120 -7.50 -31.80 -3.72
C LYS A 120 -7.80 -31.93 -5.20
N VAL A 121 -8.48 -33.01 -5.62
CA VAL A 121 -8.87 -33.23 -7.02
C VAL A 121 -9.90 -32.19 -7.44
N ARG A 122 -10.93 -31.92 -6.61
CA ARG A 122 -11.94 -30.88 -6.89
C ARG A 122 -11.33 -29.48 -7.02
N SER A 123 -10.51 -29.05 -6.05
CA SER A 123 -9.84 -27.75 -6.09
C SER A 123 -8.91 -27.63 -7.31
N LYS A 124 -8.16 -28.70 -7.65
CA LYS A 124 -7.31 -28.76 -8.85
C LYS A 124 -8.13 -28.69 -10.14
N ALA A 125 -9.28 -29.36 -10.20
CA ALA A 125 -10.20 -29.33 -11.34
C ALA A 125 -10.73 -27.90 -11.56
N CYS A 126 -11.27 -27.26 -10.51
CA CYS A 126 -11.71 -25.87 -10.57
C CYS A 126 -10.62 -24.94 -11.12
N ASN A 127 -9.44 -24.90 -10.49
CA ASN A 127 -8.30 -24.08 -10.92
C ASN A 127 -7.92 -24.27 -12.41
N ILE A 128 -8.04 -25.50 -12.93
CA ILE A 128 -7.76 -25.80 -14.33
C ILE A 128 -8.86 -25.26 -15.26
N MET A 129 -10.14 -25.29 -14.86
CA MET A 129 -11.24 -24.71 -15.66
C MET A 129 -10.99 -23.23 -15.97
N GLY A 130 -10.48 -22.45 -15.01
CA GLY A 130 -10.13 -21.04 -15.19
C GLY A 130 -9.07 -20.78 -16.27
N SER A 131 -8.25 -21.79 -16.59
CA SER A 131 -7.16 -21.70 -17.55
C SER A 131 -7.58 -21.91 -19.02
N TYR A 132 -8.83 -22.27 -19.29
CA TYR A 132 -9.34 -22.53 -20.65
C TYR A 132 -9.78 -21.25 -21.39
N LYS A 133 -9.45 -21.16 -22.69
CA LYS A 133 -9.63 -19.93 -23.50
C LYS A 133 -10.40 -20.10 -24.81
N LEU A 134 -10.55 -21.33 -25.31
CA LEU A 134 -11.12 -21.63 -26.63
C LEU A 134 -12.33 -22.58 -26.57
N VAL A 135 -12.86 -22.85 -25.37
CA VAL A 135 -14.04 -23.69 -25.13
C VAL A 135 -15.30 -23.02 -25.69
N GLU A 136 -16.24 -23.81 -26.21
CA GLU A 136 -17.49 -23.30 -26.77
C GLU A 136 -18.34 -22.54 -25.74
N ASP A 137 -18.83 -21.34 -26.10
CA ASP A 137 -19.74 -20.51 -25.30
C ASP A 137 -20.89 -21.32 -24.65
N SER A 138 -21.49 -22.28 -25.38
CA SER A 138 -22.64 -23.05 -24.86
C SER A 138 -22.27 -24.06 -23.77
N ILE A 139 -21.03 -24.56 -23.76
CA ILE A 139 -20.50 -25.45 -22.73
C ILE A 139 -20.07 -24.60 -21.53
N LEU A 140 -19.36 -23.51 -21.78
CA LEU A 140 -18.92 -22.59 -20.73
C LEU A 140 -20.12 -22.02 -19.94
N LEU A 141 -21.20 -21.59 -20.61
CA LEU A 141 -22.43 -21.14 -19.95
C LEU A 141 -23.22 -22.26 -19.25
N SER A 142 -23.01 -23.53 -19.62
CA SER A 142 -23.68 -24.68 -19.01
C SER A 142 -23.21 -24.92 -17.56
N THR A 143 -21.94 -24.62 -17.26
CA THR A 143 -21.36 -24.68 -15.90
C THR A 143 -22.04 -23.78 -14.87
N LEU A 144 -22.78 -22.75 -15.32
CA LEU A 144 -23.59 -21.82 -14.51
C LEU A 144 -25.10 -22.03 -14.68
N SER A 145 -25.52 -23.22 -15.14
CA SER A 145 -26.92 -23.60 -15.29
C SER A 145 -27.41 -24.42 -14.09
N GLN A 146 -28.55 -24.03 -13.51
CA GLN A 146 -29.22 -24.73 -12.40
C GLN A 146 -29.93 -26.03 -12.83
N GLN A 147 -29.49 -26.67 -13.93
CA GLN A 147 -30.03 -27.94 -14.40
C GLN A 147 -29.32 -29.10 -13.70
N VAL A 148 -29.91 -29.54 -12.58
CA VAL A 148 -29.41 -30.58 -11.66
C VAL A 148 -28.71 -31.75 -12.38
N ILE A 149 -27.45 -32.00 -12.04
CA ILE A 149 -26.67 -33.14 -12.56
C ILE A 149 -27.35 -34.45 -12.18
N SER A 150 -27.68 -35.27 -13.17
CA SER A 150 -28.34 -36.56 -12.98
C SER A 150 -27.36 -37.72 -12.82
N HIS A 151 -26.52 -37.68 -11.78
CA HIS A 151 -25.62 -38.78 -11.45
C HIS A 151 -26.39 -40.10 -11.16
N GLY A 152 -26.24 -41.09 -12.04
CA GLY A 152 -26.50 -42.50 -11.74
C GLY A 152 -27.95 -43.00 -11.84
N LYS A 153 -28.22 -43.74 -12.93
CA LYS A 153 -29.43 -44.55 -13.23
C LYS A 153 -30.73 -43.76 -13.52
N PRO A 154 -31.50 -44.15 -14.56
CA PRO A 154 -32.74 -43.47 -14.92
C PRO A 154 -33.86 -43.73 -13.91
N ARG A 155 -34.08 -42.78 -13.00
CA ARG A 155 -35.37 -42.67 -12.30
C ARG A 155 -36.46 -42.33 -13.33
N LYS A 156 -37.47 -43.19 -13.45
CA LYS A 156 -38.65 -42.93 -14.30
C LYS A 156 -39.26 -41.58 -13.92
N PRO A 157 -39.54 -40.68 -14.88
CA PRO A 157 -39.98 -39.31 -14.58
C PRO A 157 -41.32 -39.33 -13.83
N MET A 158 -41.36 -38.71 -12.65
CA MET A 158 -42.59 -38.65 -11.85
C MET A 158 -43.53 -37.60 -12.45
N PHE A 159 -44.71 -38.05 -12.90
CA PHE A 159 -45.66 -37.31 -13.74
C PHE A 159 -45.92 -35.85 -13.33
N LYS A 160 -45.47 -34.89 -14.14
CA LYS A 160 -46.18 -33.60 -14.33
C LYS A 160 -47.06 -33.72 -15.58
N LYS A 161 -48.36 -33.41 -15.45
CA LYS A 161 -49.35 -33.55 -16.52
C LYS A 161 -49.28 -32.40 -17.53
N SER A 162 -48.51 -32.57 -18.61
CA SER A 162 -48.78 -31.93 -19.90
C SER A 162 -49.34 -32.96 -20.87
N ARG A 163 -50.12 -32.52 -21.87
CA ARG A 163 -50.85 -33.43 -22.78
C ARG A 163 -49.90 -33.96 -23.87
N TYR A 164 -49.41 -35.17 -23.71
CA TYR A 164 -48.73 -35.90 -24.79
C TYR A 164 -49.77 -36.69 -25.61
N ILE A 165 -49.75 -36.54 -26.92
CA ILE A 165 -50.52 -37.39 -27.86
C ILE A 165 -49.58 -38.56 -28.22
N PRO A 166 -49.92 -39.81 -27.89
CA PRO A 166 -49.03 -40.94 -28.18
C PRO A 166 -49.12 -41.34 -29.66
N ASN A 167 -48.03 -41.16 -30.40
CA ASN A 167 -47.83 -41.87 -31.65
C ASN A 167 -47.47 -43.34 -31.35
N PRO A 168 -47.99 -44.33 -32.09
CA PRO A 168 -47.88 -45.75 -31.72
C PRO A 168 -46.65 -46.45 -32.33
N GLU A 169 -45.45 -45.95 -32.08
CA GLU A 169 -44.20 -46.66 -32.40
C GLU A 169 -43.18 -46.50 -31.27
N GLY A 170 -42.50 -47.60 -30.92
CA GLY A 170 -41.99 -47.86 -29.57
C GLY A 170 -40.51 -47.55 -29.34
N ASP A 171 -39.87 -46.81 -30.22
CA ASP A 171 -38.42 -46.58 -30.15
C ASP A 171 -38.07 -45.47 -29.16
N ILE A 172 -37.41 -45.88 -28.06
CA ILE A 172 -36.70 -44.97 -27.17
C ILE A 172 -35.36 -44.68 -27.83
N ASP A 173 -35.22 -43.51 -28.43
CA ASP A 173 -33.97 -43.00 -29.01
C ASP A 173 -32.89 -42.83 -27.92
N VAL A 174 -32.05 -43.87 -27.76
CA VAL A 174 -30.96 -43.93 -26.77
C VAL A 174 -29.84 -42.94 -27.11
N GLU A 175 -29.56 -42.73 -28.40
CA GLU A 175 -28.53 -41.79 -28.86
C GLU A 175 -28.87 -40.37 -28.40
N SER A 176 -30.15 -39.97 -28.49
CA SER A 176 -30.62 -38.67 -27.97
C SER A 176 -30.51 -38.50 -26.45
N ALA A 177 -30.33 -39.59 -25.70
CA ALA A 177 -30.17 -39.56 -24.24
C ALA A 177 -28.70 -39.42 -23.84
N GLU A 178 -27.78 -40.14 -24.49
CA GLU A 178 -26.34 -40.07 -24.18
C GLU A 178 -25.74 -38.70 -24.52
N VAL A 179 -26.17 -38.08 -25.63
CA VAL A 179 -25.82 -36.69 -25.99
C VAL A 179 -26.30 -35.67 -24.95
N ARG A 180 -27.39 -35.96 -24.23
CA ARG A 180 -27.87 -35.13 -23.10
C ARG A 180 -27.10 -35.42 -21.82
N LEU A 181 -26.69 -36.67 -21.58
CA LEU A 181 -25.91 -37.04 -20.39
C LEU A 181 -24.53 -36.40 -20.39
N LEU A 182 -23.85 -36.34 -21.54
CA LEU A 182 -22.55 -35.68 -21.65
C LEU A 182 -22.65 -34.16 -21.49
N LYS A 183 -23.65 -33.49 -22.08
CA LYS A 183 -23.90 -32.06 -21.75
C LYS A 183 -24.40 -31.85 -20.31
N SER A 184 -25.02 -32.86 -19.68
CA SER A 184 -25.45 -32.83 -18.27
C SER A 184 -24.30 -32.97 -17.26
N SER A 185 -23.08 -33.28 -17.71
CA SER A 185 -21.93 -33.50 -16.83
C SER A 185 -21.19 -32.18 -16.52
N ALA A 186 -20.95 -31.35 -17.54
CA ALA A 186 -20.51 -29.97 -17.37
C ALA A 186 -21.59 -29.02 -16.77
N ASN A 187 -22.87 -29.40 -16.78
CA ASN A 187 -23.95 -28.55 -16.25
C ASN A 187 -23.78 -28.28 -14.75
N GLY A 188 -23.77 -27.00 -14.35
CA GLY A 188 -23.75 -26.63 -12.93
C GLY A 188 -22.43 -26.93 -12.20
N ALA A 189 -21.36 -27.32 -12.90
CA ALA A 189 -20.08 -27.66 -12.28
C ALA A 189 -19.49 -26.54 -11.40
N PHE A 190 -19.61 -25.26 -11.82
CA PHE A 190 -19.20 -24.14 -10.97
C PHE A 190 -20.14 -23.93 -9.79
N ILE A 191 -21.43 -24.23 -9.91
CA ILE A 191 -22.37 -24.17 -8.78
C ILE A 191 -21.94 -25.17 -7.70
N HIS A 192 -21.59 -26.40 -8.08
CA HIS A 192 -21.05 -27.40 -7.13
C HIS A 192 -19.68 -27.01 -6.54
N GLY A 193 -18.81 -26.35 -7.32
CA GLY A 193 -17.55 -25.82 -6.80
C GLY A 193 -17.74 -24.67 -5.79
N LEU A 194 -18.78 -23.85 -5.95
CA LEU A 194 -19.16 -22.77 -5.03
C LEU A 194 -19.93 -23.29 -3.80
N GLU A 195 -20.74 -24.34 -3.94
CA GLU A 195 -21.48 -25.00 -2.85
C GLU A 195 -20.63 -26.00 -2.04
N ASP A 196 -19.31 -26.10 -2.29
CA ASP A 196 -18.45 -27.10 -1.65
C ASP A 196 -18.26 -26.85 -0.14
N ALA A 197 -18.18 -27.94 0.64
CA ALA A 197 -17.93 -27.89 2.08
C ALA A 197 -16.52 -27.37 2.46
N PHE A 198 -15.59 -27.24 1.52
CA PHE A 198 -14.21 -26.81 1.76
C PHE A 198 -13.86 -25.52 1.01
N GLN A 199 -13.38 -24.51 1.75
CA GLN A 199 -12.98 -23.20 1.20
C GLN A 199 -11.94 -23.28 0.06
N ASP A 200 -11.11 -24.32 0.04
CA ASP A 200 -10.06 -24.51 -0.98
C ASP A 200 -10.65 -24.83 -2.36
N VAL A 201 -11.87 -25.38 -2.41
CA VAL A 201 -12.63 -25.60 -3.64
C VAL A 201 -13.44 -24.35 -3.99
N ARG A 202 -14.10 -23.73 -3.00
CA ARG A 202 -14.90 -22.50 -3.19
C ARG A 202 -14.05 -21.35 -3.76
N ASN A 203 -12.86 -21.13 -3.22
CA ASN A 203 -11.92 -20.11 -3.75
C ASN A 203 -11.42 -20.47 -5.15
N ALA A 204 -11.03 -21.72 -5.40
CA ALA A 204 -10.60 -22.18 -6.73
C ALA A 204 -11.70 -22.01 -7.79
N ALA A 205 -12.98 -22.17 -7.41
CA ALA A 205 -14.12 -21.88 -8.26
C ALA A 205 -14.27 -20.36 -8.51
N ILE A 206 -14.23 -19.52 -7.46
CA ILE A 206 -14.28 -18.05 -7.57
C ILE A 206 -13.17 -17.51 -8.49
N ASP A 207 -11.92 -17.92 -8.28
CA ASP A 207 -10.76 -17.49 -9.06
C ASP A 207 -10.92 -17.87 -10.54
N SER A 208 -11.45 -19.07 -10.80
CA SER A 208 -11.67 -19.58 -12.16
C SER A 208 -12.83 -18.90 -12.87
N ILE A 209 -13.92 -18.62 -12.15
CA ILE A 209 -15.04 -17.81 -12.65
C ILE A 209 -14.54 -16.38 -12.95
N CYS A 210 -13.61 -15.85 -12.15
CA CYS A 210 -12.98 -14.55 -12.41
C CYS A 210 -12.18 -14.57 -13.72
N GLU A 211 -11.21 -15.47 -13.87
CA GLU A 211 -10.38 -15.55 -15.09
C GLU A 211 -11.21 -15.77 -16.37
N LEU A 212 -12.27 -16.59 -16.30
CA LEU A 212 -13.18 -16.80 -17.43
C LEU A 212 -14.07 -15.57 -17.71
N SER A 213 -14.50 -14.85 -16.67
CA SER A 213 -15.29 -13.60 -16.82
C SER A 213 -14.47 -12.45 -17.39
N MET A 214 -13.18 -12.36 -17.05
CA MET A 214 -12.25 -11.39 -17.63
C MET A 214 -12.02 -11.62 -19.14
N GLN A 215 -12.32 -12.82 -19.64
CA GLN A 215 -12.15 -13.21 -21.04
C GLN A 215 -13.46 -13.26 -21.84
N ASN A 216 -14.60 -13.59 -21.21
CA ASN A 216 -15.88 -13.80 -21.89
C ASN A 216 -17.02 -12.98 -21.27
N GLN A 217 -17.47 -11.94 -22.00
CA GLN A 217 -18.57 -11.05 -21.58
C GLN A 217 -19.91 -11.76 -21.34
N LYS A 218 -20.24 -12.82 -22.10
CA LYS A 218 -21.51 -13.54 -21.92
C LYS A 218 -21.50 -14.34 -20.63
N PHE A 219 -20.37 -15.00 -20.36
CA PHE A 219 -20.15 -15.73 -19.11
C PHE A 219 -20.11 -14.76 -17.91
N SER A 220 -19.36 -13.65 -18.01
CA SER A 220 -19.31 -12.61 -16.98
C SER A 220 -20.71 -12.12 -16.56
N LYS A 221 -21.58 -11.76 -17.52
CA LYS A 221 -22.95 -11.32 -17.21
C LYS A 221 -23.81 -12.40 -16.52
N ARG A 222 -23.51 -13.68 -16.70
CA ARG A 222 -24.17 -14.80 -16.00
C ARG A 222 -23.54 -15.12 -14.64
N ALA A 223 -22.25 -14.84 -14.47
CA ALA A 223 -21.47 -15.13 -13.27
C ALA A 223 -21.72 -14.16 -12.10
N VAL A 224 -22.16 -12.92 -12.38
CA VAL A 224 -22.36 -11.87 -11.36
C VAL A 224 -23.26 -12.34 -10.21
N GLU A 225 -24.40 -12.96 -10.50
CA GLU A 225 -25.35 -13.46 -9.48
C GLU A 225 -24.64 -14.39 -8.49
N PHE A 226 -24.03 -15.47 -9.00
CA PHE A 226 -23.34 -16.48 -8.18
C PHE A 226 -22.18 -15.91 -7.37
N LEU A 227 -21.43 -14.94 -7.89
CA LEU A 227 -20.35 -14.30 -7.13
C LEU A 227 -20.90 -13.36 -6.04
N VAL A 228 -22.05 -12.71 -6.27
CA VAL A 228 -22.75 -11.93 -5.23
C VAL A 228 -23.36 -12.84 -4.16
N ASP A 229 -23.83 -14.04 -4.51
CA ASP A 229 -24.30 -15.04 -3.51
C ASP A 229 -23.18 -15.42 -2.53
N MET A 230 -21.94 -15.59 -3.02
CA MET A 230 -20.76 -15.85 -2.16
C MET A 230 -20.42 -14.71 -1.19
N PHE A 231 -21.09 -13.54 -1.26
CA PHE A 231 -20.94 -12.48 -0.27
C PHE A 231 -21.63 -12.82 1.06
N GLN A 232 -22.38 -13.92 1.14
CA GLN A 232 -23.01 -14.41 2.38
C GLN A 232 -22.41 -15.74 2.89
N ASP A 233 -21.26 -16.14 2.34
CA ASP A 233 -20.47 -17.31 2.76
C ASP A 233 -19.99 -17.19 4.23
N GLU A 234 -20.04 -18.29 4.99
CA GLU A 234 -19.66 -18.30 6.40
C GLU A 234 -18.16 -18.09 6.67
N ILE A 235 -17.31 -18.06 5.64
CA ILE A 235 -15.85 -17.91 5.72
C ILE A 235 -15.41 -16.57 5.10
N ASP A 236 -14.81 -15.73 5.94
CA ASP A 236 -14.41 -14.34 5.63
C ASP A 236 -13.49 -14.26 4.39
N PHE A 237 -12.58 -15.23 4.24
CA PHE A 237 -11.67 -15.32 3.10
C PHE A 237 -12.39 -15.60 1.77
N VAL A 238 -13.46 -16.42 1.78
CA VAL A 238 -14.26 -16.72 0.58
C VAL A 238 -15.08 -15.48 0.18
N ARG A 239 -15.70 -14.78 1.15
CA ARG A 239 -16.38 -13.49 0.92
C ARG A 239 -15.41 -12.49 0.30
N LEU A 240 -14.25 -12.30 0.92
CA LEU A 240 -13.20 -11.37 0.46
C LEU A 240 -12.74 -11.67 -0.97
N ASN A 241 -12.51 -12.95 -1.31
CA ASN A 241 -12.08 -13.30 -2.66
C ASN A 241 -13.19 -13.00 -3.68
N SER A 242 -14.45 -13.36 -3.41
CA SER A 242 -15.54 -13.06 -4.35
C SER A 242 -15.70 -11.56 -4.59
N ILE A 243 -15.67 -10.75 -3.53
CA ILE A 243 -15.77 -9.28 -3.62
C ILE A 243 -14.61 -8.71 -4.44
N THR A 244 -13.40 -9.19 -4.19
CA THR A 244 -12.19 -8.78 -4.92
C THR A 244 -12.26 -9.20 -6.39
N SER A 245 -12.78 -10.38 -6.69
CA SER A 245 -12.92 -10.92 -8.03
C SER A 245 -14.01 -10.21 -8.84
N LEU A 246 -15.16 -9.88 -8.23
CA LEU A 246 -16.13 -8.97 -8.85
C LEU A 246 -15.54 -7.56 -9.05
N ARG A 247 -14.74 -7.04 -8.12
CA ARG A 247 -14.04 -5.77 -8.33
C ARG A 247 -13.10 -5.83 -9.56
N LYS A 248 -12.31 -6.91 -9.73
CA LYS A 248 -11.47 -7.12 -10.93
C LYS A 248 -12.33 -7.06 -12.21
N ILE A 249 -13.39 -7.87 -12.29
CA ILE A 249 -14.32 -7.91 -13.44
C ILE A 249 -14.88 -6.52 -13.75
N GLY A 250 -15.34 -5.82 -12.70
CA GLY A 250 -15.91 -4.47 -12.79
C GLY A 250 -14.99 -3.41 -13.39
N THR A 251 -13.66 -3.57 -13.31
CA THR A 251 -12.71 -2.64 -13.94
C THR A 251 -12.64 -2.78 -15.47
N LEU A 252 -12.94 -3.96 -16.03
CA LEU A 252 -13.00 -4.17 -17.48
C LEU A 252 -14.39 -3.95 -18.04
N GLN A 253 -15.44 -4.40 -17.34
CA GLN A 253 -16.82 -4.33 -17.80
C GLN A 253 -17.75 -3.96 -16.63
N PRO A 254 -18.59 -2.91 -16.74
CA PRO A 254 -19.39 -2.46 -15.61
C PRO A 254 -20.42 -3.52 -15.18
N ILE A 255 -20.46 -3.83 -13.89
CA ILE A 255 -21.37 -4.82 -13.30
C ILE A 255 -22.74 -4.18 -13.04
N GLU A 256 -23.81 -4.78 -13.56
CA GLU A 256 -25.18 -4.27 -13.47
C GLU A 256 -25.88 -4.68 -12.15
N LEU A 257 -25.80 -3.79 -11.16
CA LEU A 257 -26.48 -3.75 -9.86
C LEU A 257 -28.01 -3.58 -9.95
N ASP A 258 -28.79 -4.65 -9.83
CA ASP A 258 -30.24 -4.56 -9.65
C ASP A 258 -30.67 -4.34 -8.19
N SER A 259 -31.97 -4.36 -7.89
CA SER A 259 -32.48 -4.09 -6.53
C SER A 259 -32.22 -5.23 -5.53
N GLU A 260 -31.96 -6.46 -5.97
CA GLU A 260 -31.74 -7.63 -5.12
C GLU A 260 -30.24 -7.82 -4.89
N LEU A 261 -29.44 -7.82 -5.96
CA LEU A 261 -27.98 -7.88 -5.91
C LEU A 261 -27.38 -6.69 -5.13
N LEU A 262 -27.98 -5.49 -5.24
CA LEU A 262 -27.56 -4.35 -4.42
C LEU A 262 -27.93 -4.54 -2.94
N GLN A 263 -29.06 -5.15 -2.59
CA GLN A 263 -29.41 -5.41 -1.18
C GLN A 263 -28.46 -6.43 -0.55
N ILE A 264 -28.10 -7.49 -1.29
CA ILE A 264 -27.08 -8.45 -0.86
C ILE A 264 -25.74 -7.74 -0.67
N THR A 265 -25.27 -6.96 -1.66
CA THR A 265 -24.00 -6.24 -1.55
C THR A 265 -23.97 -5.21 -0.41
N LEU A 266 -25.07 -4.48 -0.18
CA LEU A 266 -25.18 -3.53 0.95
C LEU A 266 -25.25 -4.23 2.32
N SER A 267 -25.64 -5.51 2.38
CA SER A 267 -25.63 -6.29 3.63
C SER A 267 -24.20 -6.52 4.15
N VAL A 268 -23.22 -6.67 3.26
CA VAL A 268 -21.78 -6.87 3.57
C VAL A 268 -21.16 -5.67 4.28
N LEU A 269 -21.75 -4.48 4.18
CA LEU A 269 -21.33 -3.28 4.94
C LEU A 269 -21.47 -3.43 6.46
N ASN A 270 -22.06 -4.54 6.93
CA ASN A 270 -22.24 -4.90 8.33
C ASN A 270 -21.22 -5.96 8.81
N ASP A 271 -20.27 -6.36 7.96
CA ASP A 271 -19.29 -7.42 8.25
C ASP A 271 -18.38 -7.05 9.44
N ALA A 272 -17.93 -8.08 10.16
CA ALA A 272 -16.98 -7.93 11.25
C ALA A 272 -15.58 -7.56 10.74
N ASP A 273 -15.14 -8.13 9.61
CA ASP A 273 -13.82 -7.88 9.05
C ASP A 273 -13.77 -6.51 8.32
N PRO A 274 -12.94 -5.54 8.76
CA PRO A 274 -12.76 -4.28 8.04
C PRO A 274 -12.21 -4.45 6.62
N ILE A 275 -11.43 -5.50 6.33
CA ILE A 275 -10.87 -5.77 5.00
C ILE A 275 -11.98 -6.15 4.02
N VAL A 276 -12.96 -6.94 4.46
CA VAL A 276 -14.17 -7.28 3.68
C VAL A 276 -15.02 -6.04 3.42
N ARG A 277 -15.21 -5.16 4.41
CA ARG A 277 -15.95 -3.89 4.23
C ARG A 277 -15.24 -2.94 3.28
N GLU A 278 -13.94 -2.69 3.45
CA GLU A 278 -13.14 -1.84 2.55
C GLU A 278 -13.15 -2.37 1.11
N SER A 279 -13.04 -3.69 0.93
CA SER A 279 -13.13 -4.33 -0.38
C SER A 279 -14.53 -4.16 -1.01
N THR A 280 -15.59 -4.21 -0.20
CA THR A 280 -16.98 -3.97 -0.64
C THR A 280 -17.16 -2.53 -1.12
N HIS A 281 -16.60 -1.54 -0.42
CA HIS A 281 -16.59 -0.14 -0.88
C HIS A 281 -15.88 0.00 -2.24
N GLY A 282 -14.77 -0.72 -2.44
CA GLY A 282 -14.06 -0.77 -3.71
C GLY A 282 -14.81 -1.48 -4.86
N MET A 283 -15.61 -2.51 -4.55
CA MET A 283 -16.46 -3.21 -5.52
C MET A 283 -17.66 -2.34 -5.93
N LEU A 284 -18.31 -1.69 -4.97
CA LEU A 284 -19.42 -0.77 -5.20
C LEU A 284 -19.02 0.46 -6.04
N GLY A 285 -17.76 0.88 -5.99
CA GLY A 285 -17.21 1.96 -6.83
C GLY A 285 -17.24 1.67 -8.34
N VAL A 286 -17.06 0.40 -8.75
CA VAL A 286 -17.05 -0.02 -10.17
C VAL A 286 -18.41 -0.54 -10.67
N ALA A 287 -19.37 -0.76 -9.78
CA ALA A 287 -20.72 -1.23 -10.10
C ALA A 287 -21.59 -0.13 -10.76
N ARG A 288 -22.67 -0.55 -11.44
CA ARG A 288 -23.66 0.30 -12.11
C ARG A 288 -25.07 -0.09 -11.71
N ILE A 289 -25.83 0.82 -11.11
CA ILE A 289 -27.22 0.52 -10.73
C ILE A 289 -28.18 0.57 -11.92
N THR A 290 -29.15 -0.34 -11.98
CA THR A 290 -30.12 -0.43 -13.10
C THR A 290 -31.25 0.60 -13.04
N SER A 291 -31.48 1.23 -11.88
CA SER A 291 -32.54 2.23 -11.68
C SER A 291 -32.07 3.39 -10.78
N PRO A 292 -32.39 4.66 -11.11
CA PRO A 292 -32.07 5.81 -10.26
C PRO A 292 -32.72 5.75 -8.87
N GLU A 293 -33.77 4.97 -8.69
CA GLU A 293 -34.44 4.79 -7.38
C GLU A 293 -33.58 4.05 -6.35
N LEU A 294 -32.48 3.43 -6.80
CA LEU A 294 -31.48 2.80 -5.95
C LEU A 294 -30.41 3.78 -5.40
N ILE A 295 -30.35 5.03 -5.89
CA ILE A 295 -29.44 6.07 -5.36
C ILE A 295 -29.71 6.36 -3.86
N PRO A 296 -30.95 6.65 -3.40
CA PRO A 296 -31.20 6.95 -1.99
C PRO A 296 -30.87 5.82 -0.99
N PRO A 297 -31.23 4.54 -1.20
CA PRO A 297 -30.85 3.48 -0.27
C PRO A 297 -29.33 3.23 -0.24
N PHE A 298 -28.65 3.28 -1.39
CA PHE A 298 -27.18 3.16 -1.46
C PHE A 298 -26.48 4.22 -0.58
N ILE A 299 -26.80 5.50 -0.76
CA ILE A 299 -26.20 6.58 0.03
C ILE A 299 -26.58 6.47 1.51
N LYS A 300 -27.84 6.14 1.81
CA LYS A 300 -28.32 5.97 3.19
C LYS A 300 -27.49 4.91 3.92
N GLU A 301 -27.27 3.75 3.29
CA GLU A 301 -26.62 2.63 3.96
C GLU A 301 -25.10 2.83 4.07
N LEU A 302 -24.44 3.44 3.08
CA LEU A 302 -23.03 3.85 3.21
C LEU A 302 -22.83 4.86 4.36
N LEU A 303 -23.74 5.82 4.54
CA LEU A 303 -23.70 6.78 5.65
C LEU A 303 -24.07 6.14 7.00
N ALA A 304 -24.91 5.10 7.02
CA ALA A 304 -25.18 4.31 8.21
C ALA A 304 -23.95 3.46 8.61
N SER A 305 -23.26 2.86 7.64
CA SER A 305 -21.98 2.15 7.85
C SER A 305 -20.92 3.10 8.41
N MET A 306 -20.67 4.25 7.80
CA MET A 306 -19.74 5.30 8.29
C MET A 306 -20.10 5.86 9.69
N SER A 307 -21.33 5.65 10.15
CA SER A 307 -21.77 6.01 11.50
C SER A 307 -21.53 4.89 12.53
N ARG A 308 -21.39 3.64 12.07
CA ARG A 308 -21.08 2.45 12.88
C ARG A 308 -19.58 2.14 12.94
N TYR A 309 -18.90 2.30 11.80
CA TYR A 309 -17.46 2.10 11.60
C TYR A 309 -16.82 3.43 11.16
N PRO A 310 -16.47 4.32 12.11
CA PRO A 310 -15.81 5.60 11.81
C PRO A 310 -14.50 5.48 11.01
N GLU A 311 -13.79 4.37 11.16
CA GLU A 311 -12.54 4.03 10.49
C GLU A 311 -12.69 3.86 8.97
N ASP A 312 -13.82 3.32 8.51
CA ASP A 312 -14.11 3.09 7.08
C ASP A 312 -14.27 4.40 6.27
N GLN A 313 -14.34 5.56 6.93
CA GLN A 313 -14.71 6.86 6.35
C GLN A 313 -13.98 7.20 5.04
N LEU A 314 -12.67 6.90 4.93
CA LEU A 314 -11.90 7.20 3.73
C LEU A 314 -12.30 6.30 2.54
N SER A 315 -12.46 5.00 2.77
CA SER A 315 -12.87 4.03 1.73
C SER A 315 -14.28 4.32 1.22
N ILE A 316 -15.21 4.74 2.10
CA ILE A 316 -16.57 5.14 1.72
C ILE A 316 -16.56 6.43 0.89
N TYR A 317 -15.67 7.38 1.20
CA TYR A 317 -15.48 8.59 0.39
C TYR A 317 -14.85 8.29 -0.99
N GLN A 318 -13.94 7.31 -1.08
CA GLN A 318 -13.43 6.83 -2.37
C GLN A 318 -14.53 6.12 -3.18
N CYS A 319 -15.39 5.32 -2.54
CA CYS A 319 -16.56 4.73 -3.17
C CYS A 319 -17.52 5.80 -3.73
N PHE A 320 -17.84 6.85 -2.95
CA PHE A 320 -18.67 7.98 -3.43
C PHE A 320 -18.02 8.76 -4.57
N ARG A 321 -16.67 8.82 -4.67
CA ARG A 321 -15.98 9.38 -5.83
C ARG A 321 -16.21 8.56 -7.09
N GLU A 322 -15.92 7.26 -7.03
CA GLU A 322 -16.00 6.36 -8.18
C GLU A 322 -17.46 6.22 -8.65
N PHE A 323 -18.35 5.87 -7.73
CA PHE A 323 -19.80 5.77 -7.98
C PHE A 323 -20.42 7.11 -8.41
N GLY A 324 -19.91 8.23 -7.89
CA GLY A 324 -20.32 9.57 -8.30
C GLY A 324 -20.01 9.84 -9.76
N SER A 325 -18.74 9.64 -10.16
CA SER A 325 -18.29 9.81 -11.55
C SER A 325 -19.11 8.98 -12.56
N ALA A 326 -19.53 7.77 -12.13
CA ALA A 326 -20.33 6.85 -12.92
C ALA A 326 -21.78 7.31 -13.15
N HIS A 327 -22.47 7.91 -12.17
CA HIS A 327 -23.94 8.02 -12.14
C HIS A 327 -24.49 9.45 -12.29
N GLY A 328 -23.79 10.35 -12.98
CA GLY A 328 -24.14 11.78 -13.08
C GLY A 328 -25.57 12.11 -13.55
N GLU A 329 -26.16 11.31 -14.45
CA GLU A 329 -27.55 11.52 -14.90
C GLU A 329 -28.60 11.15 -13.84
N TYR A 330 -28.30 10.18 -12.98
CA TYR A 330 -29.21 9.75 -11.92
C TYR A 330 -29.08 10.67 -10.70
N ILE A 331 -27.84 11.09 -10.39
CA ILE A 331 -27.51 11.94 -9.24
C ILE A 331 -28.11 13.36 -9.38
N GLU A 332 -28.19 13.93 -10.58
CA GLU A 332 -28.80 15.28 -10.83
C GLU A 332 -30.16 15.45 -10.15
N LYS A 333 -31.00 14.42 -10.21
CA LYS A 333 -32.38 14.42 -9.66
C LYS A 333 -32.42 14.51 -8.13
N PHE A 334 -31.36 14.11 -7.43
CA PHE A 334 -31.32 14.05 -5.97
C PHE A 334 -30.51 15.18 -5.32
N ILE A 335 -29.77 15.99 -6.10
CA ILE A 335 -29.03 17.16 -5.61
C ILE A 335 -29.88 18.09 -4.71
N PRO A 336 -31.13 18.46 -5.05
CA PRO A 336 -31.94 19.34 -4.18
C PRO A 336 -32.22 18.72 -2.81
N LYS A 337 -32.37 17.39 -2.75
CA LYS A 337 -32.63 16.64 -1.51
C LYS A 337 -31.39 16.55 -0.64
N PHE A 338 -30.23 16.25 -1.24
CA PHE A 338 -28.95 16.15 -0.53
C PHE A 338 -28.57 17.45 0.19
N PHE A 339 -28.80 18.59 -0.44
CA PHE A 339 -28.46 19.92 0.10
C PHE A 339 -29.65 20.66 0.75
N LYS A 340 -30.78 19.96 0.98
CA LYS A 340 -31.99 20.47 1.66
C LYS A 340 -32.54 21.75 1.02
N MET A 341 -32.53 21.78 -0.31
CA MET A 341 -32.99 22.89 -1.18
C MET A 341 -34.48 22.81 -1.53
N GLU A 342 -35.18 21.76 -1.10
CA GLU A 342 -36.61 21.51 -1.35
C GLU A 342 -37.56 22.50 -0.62
N SER A 343 -37.01 23.40 0.21
CA SER A 343 -37.77 24.42 0.94
C SER A 343 -37.75 25.77 0.23
N SER A 344 -38.83 26.54 0.31
CA SER A 344 -38.96 27.87 -0.30
C SER A 344 -38.11 28.98 0.37
N TYR A 345 -37.33 28.63 1.39
CA TYR A 345 -36.39 29.52 2.08
C TYR A 345 -34.96 29.33 1.55
N ILE A 346 -34.11 30.34 1.74
CA ILE A 346 -32.68 30.27 1.40
C ILE A 346 -32.05 29.06 2.09
N SER A 347 -31.45 28.16 1.30
CA SER A 347 -30.86 26.91 1.79
C SER A 347 -29.79 27.20 2.84
N LYS A 348 -30.06 26.83 4.10
CA LYS A 348 -29.15 27.03 5.21
C LYS A 348 -27.84 26.28 4.97
N GLU A 349 -26.72 26.95 5.19
CA GLU A 349 -25.39 26.34 5.10
C GLU A 349 -25.27 25.16 6.09
N ILE A 350 -24.96 23.98 5.54
CA ILE A 350 -24.74 22.75 6.31
C ILE A 350 -23.32 22.79 6.89
N ASN A 351 -23.10 22.17 8.06
CA ASN A 351 -21.79 22.17 8.71
C ASN A 351 -20.73 21.50 7.81
N GLN A 352 -19.65 22.21 7.51
CA GLN A 352 -18.52 21.73 6.68
C GLN A 352 -17.84 20.45 7.22
N ASN A 353 -18.01 20.15 8.51
CA ASN A 353 -17.48 18.96 9.18
C ASN A 353 -18.49 17.81 9.29
N ASP A 354 -19.73 17.96 8.79
CA ASP A 354 -20.73 16.88 8.79
C ASP A 354 -20.35 15.78 7.79
N ARG A 355 -20.22 14.53 8.27
CA ARG A 355 -19.75 13.40 7.45
C ARG A 355 -20.66 13.13 6.24
N GLY A 356 -21.97 13.24 6.41
CA GLY A 356 -22.95 13.03 5.33
C GLY A 356 -22.90 14.15 4.29
N HIS A 357 -22.75 15.39 4.73
CA HIS A 357 -22.57 16.54 3.86
C HIS A 357 -21.28 16.46 3.03
N ILE A 358 -20.16 16.06 3.64
CA ILE A 358 -18.90 15.82 2.92
C ILE A 358 -19.08 14.71 1.87
N GLY A 359 -19.72 13.59 2.23
CA GLY A 359 -20.04 12.51 1.28
C GLY A 359 -20.92 12.99 0.11
N ASN A 360 -21.96 13.77 0.40
CA ASN A 360 -22.85 14.36 -0.62
C ASN A 360 -22.10 15.34 -1.54
N LEU A 361 -21.14 16.12 -1.01
CA LEU A 361 -20.29 17.00 -1.81
C LEU A 361 -19.36 16.20 -2.73
N ILE A 362 -18.67 15.18 -2.19
CA ILE A 362 -17.81 14.26 -2.96
C ILE A 362 -18.60 13.64 -4.12
N LEU A 363 -19.77 13.07 -3.81
CA LEU A 363 -20.65 12.44 -4.78
C LEU A 363 -21.07 13.44 -5.87
N ALA A 364 -21.54 14.64 -5.49
CA ALA A 364 -22.04 15.64 -6.43
C ALA A 364 -20.95 16.26 -7.32
N PHE A 365 -19.75 16.52 -6.78
CA PHE A 365 -18.65 17.06 -7.59
C PHE A 365 -18.10 16.01 -8.57
N ASN A 366 -17.95 14.75 -8.18
CA ASN A 366 -17.55 13.69 -9.12
C ASN A 366 -18.65 13.40 -10.16
N ALA A 367 -19.93 13.41 -9.76
CA ALA A 367 -21.07 13.32 -10.68
C ALA A 367 -21.11 14.46 -11.71
N SER A 368 -20.56 15.63 -11.36
CA SER A 368 -20.50 16.77 -12.30
C SER A 368 -19.46 16.63 -13.42
N ILE A 369 -18.55 15.64 -13.34
CA ILE A 369 -17.63 15.28 -14.44
C ILE A 369 -18.44 14.72 -15.62
N SER A 370 -19.34 13.77 -15.33
CA SER A 370 -20.23 13.17 -16.34
C SER A 370 -21.47 14.00 -16.64
N ASN A 371 -21.93 14.84 -15.69
CA ASN A 371 -23.06 15.75 -15.89
C ASN A 371 -22.81 17.18 -15.36
N PRO A 372 -22.16 18.05 -16.16
CA PRO A 372 -21.78 19.41 -15.74
C PRO A 372 -22.91 20.33 -15.30
N LYS A 373 -24.18 19.98 -15.57
CA LYS A 373 -25.35 20.72 -15.07
C LYS A 373 -25.40 20.77 -13.54
N ILE A 374 -24.89 19.74 -12.86
CA ILE A 374 -24.91 19.66 -11.39
C ILE A 374 -24.24 20.90 -10.76
N LEU A 375 -23.21 21.46 -11.38
CA LEU A 375 -22.54 22.68 -10.91
C LEU A 375 -23.45 23.93 -10.88
N SER A 376 -24.47 24.02 -11.74
CA SER A 376 -25.42 25.16 -11.70
C SER A 376 -26.52 25.00 -10.64
N ILE A 377 -26.75 23.77 -10.19
CA ILE A 377 -27.72 23.41 -9.14
C ILE A 377 -27.10 23.54 -7.74
N LEU A 378 -25.79 23.28 -7.60
CA LEU A 378 -25.10 23.29 -6.30
C LEU A 378 -25.20 24.65 -5.57
N PRO A 379 -25.43 24.65 -4.24
CA PRO A 379 -25.51 25.88 -3.47
C PRO A 379 -24.14 26.56 -3.36
N LYS A 380 -24.11 27.90 -3.37
CA LYS A 380 -22.87 28.70 -3.45
C LYS A 380 -21.81 28.37 -2.39
N TYR A 381 -22.20 27.86 -1.22
CA TYR A 381 -21.26 27.45 -0.17
C TYR A 381 -20.49 26.16 -0.50
N ALA A 382 -21.04 25.27 -1.34
CA ALA A 382 -20.40 24.01 -1.75
C ALA A 382 -19.02 24.25 -2.41
N PHE A 383 -18.89 25.30 -3.22
CA PHE A 383 -17.64 25.70 -3.86
C PHE A 383 -16.57 26.19 -2.86
N ARG A 384 -16.97 26.73 -1.70
CA ARG A 384 -16.04 27.08 -0.61
C ARG A 384 -15.60 25.85 0.17
N HIS A 385 -16.55 24.93 0.43
CA HIS A 385 -16.26 23.68 1.14
C HIS A 385 -15.35 22.78 0.29
N TYR A 386 -15.54 22.76 -1.03
CA TYR A 386 -14.71 22.02 -1.98
C TYR A 386 -13.21 22.28 -1.81
N GLU A 387 -12.79 23.54 -1.63
CA GLU A 387 -11.37 23.87 -1.50
C GLU A 387 -10.75 23.22 -0.26
N TYR A 388 -11.35 23.46 0.91
CA TYR A 388 -10.90 22.86 2.18
C TYR A 388 -10.99 21.33 2.18
N LEU A 389 -12.05 20.77 1.59
CA LEU A 389 -12.27 19.32 1.57
C LEU A 389 -11.40 18.61 0.52
N ARG A 390 -10.96 19.29 -0.55
CA ARG A 390 -9.95 18.77 -1.49
C ARG A 390 -8.54 18.82 -0.88
N ASP A 391 -8.19 19.90 -0.18
CA ASP A 391 -6.93 19.97 0.59
C ASP A 391 -6.90 18.90 1.72
N LYS A 392 -8.05 18.50 2.27
CA LYS A 392 -8.19 17.47 3.32
C LYS A 392 -8.33 16.04 2.81
N TYR A 393 -8.96 15.84 1.65
CA TYR A 393 -9.21 14.52 1.04
C TYR A 393 -8.85 14.55 -0.46
N PRO A 394 -7.56 14.68 -0.85
CA PRO A 394 -7.16 14.93 -2.23
C PRO A 394 -7.71 13.90 -3.21
N ASN A 395 -7.58 12.63 -2.86
CA ASN A 395 -7.95 11.48 -3.70
C ASN A 395 -9.48 11.20 -3.71
N CYS A 396 -10.31 12.08 -3.13
CA CYS A 396 -11.77 11.96 -3.12
C CYS A 396 -12.49 13.01 -3.99
N PHE A 397 -11.84 14.12 -4.34
CA PHE A 397 -12.42 15.16 -5.21
C PHE A 397 -11.78 15.13 -6.61
N PRO A 398 -12.50 15.59 -7.65
CA PRO A 398 -11.93 15.70 -8.99
C PRO A 398 -10.85 16.79 -9.08
N GLU A 399 -10.24 16.93 -10.25
CA GLU A 399 -9.39 18.08 -10.55
C GLU A 399 -10.17 19.29 -11.08
N TYR A 400 -9.60 20.48 -10.89
CA TYR A 400 -10.08 21.71 -11.54
C TYR A 400 -10.03 21.60 -13.07
N SER A 401 -9.04 20.88 -13.58
CA SER A 401 -8.85 20.59 -15.01
C SER A 401 -10.05 19.84 -15.61
N ASP A 402 -10.68 18.94 -14.85
CA ASP A 402 -11.83 18.15 -15.30
C ASP A 402 -13.16 18.88 -15.10
N LEU A 403 -13.37 19.53 -13.95
CA LEU A 403 -14.61 20.24 -13.63
C LEU A 403 -14.93 21.41 -14.58
N PHE A 404 -13.91 22.11 -15.08
CA PHE A 404 -14.09 23.42 -15.71
C PHE A 404 -13.69 23.50 -17.18
N LYS A 405 -13.46 22.36 -17.85
CA LYS A 405 -12.95 22.23 -19.24
C LYS A 405 -13.67 23.03 -20.34
N ASN A 406 -14.84 23.62 -20.08
CA ASN A 406 -15.52 24.59 -20.98
C ASN A 406 -16.55 25.51 -20.26
N ASN A 407 -16.43 25.76 -18.94
CA ASN A 407 -17.57 26.23 -18.13
C ASN A 407 -17.48 27.69 -17.62
N ILE A 408 -18.56 28.47 -17.78
CA ILE A 408 -18.65 29.91 -17.42
C ILE A 408 -18.36 30.17 -15.93
N TYR A 409 -18.66 29.21 -15.05
CA TYR A 409 -18.39 29.31 -13.60
C TYR A 409 -16.89 29.42 -13.25
N TYR A 410 -15.98 29.13 -14.19
CA TYR A 410 -14.53 29.33 -14.03
C TYR A 410 -14.19 30.75 -13.56
N ILE A 411 -14.87 31.79 -14.08
CA ILE A 411 -14.64 33.18 -13.70
C ILE A 411 -14.98 33.44 -12.21
N PHE A 412 -16.07 32.85 -11.72
CA PHE A 412 -16.47 32.96 -10.30
C PHE A 412 -15.50 32.21 -9.38
N PHE A 413 -14.91 31.11 -9.88
CA PHE A 413 -13.93 30.32 -9.14
C PHE A 413 -12.55 31.03 -9.07
N MET A 414 -12.07 31.55 -10.20
CA MET A 414 -10.82 32.33 -10.29
C MET A 414 -10.79 33.51 -9.32
N TYR A 415 -11.91 34.22 -9.12
CA TYR A 415 -11.98 35.35 -8.17
C TYR A 415 -11.70 34.98 -6.70
N TYR A 416 -11.93 33.72 -6.31
CA TYR A 416 -11.51 33.21 -4.99
C TYR A 416 -10.08 32.68 -5.04
N PHE A 417 -9.71 31.97 -6.11
CA PHE A 417 -8.40 31.33 -6.27
C PHE A 417 -7.24 32.33 -6.28
N ASP A 418 -7.44 33.47 -6.97
CA ASP A 418 -6.47 34.57 -7.10
C ASP A 418 -5.92 35.02 -5.73
N LYS A 419 -6.75 35.00 -4.67
CA LYS A 419 -6.31 35.37 -3.31
C LYS A 419 -5.35 34.37 -2.66
N LYS A 420 -5.40 33.07 -3.00
CA LYS A 420 -4.51 32.04 -2.42
C LYS A 420 -3.17 32.03 -3.15
N THR A 421 -3.19 32.07 -4.48
CA THR A 421 -1.97 32.17 -5.32
C THR A 421 -1.22 33.46 -5.02
N LEU A 422 -1.90 34.61 -5.02
CA LEU A 422 -1.29 35.91 -4.69
C LEU A 422 -0.70 35.94 -3.27
N LEU A 423 -1.25 35.20 -2.31
CA LEU A 423 -0.68 35.11 -0.95
C LEU A 423 0.63 34.29 -0.93
N ILE A 424 0.68 33.20 -1.70
CA ILE A 424 1.89 32.36 -1.86
C ILE A 424 2.97 33.16 -2.60
N ASP A 425 2.64 33.81 -3.72
CA ASP A 425 3.58 34.63 -4.49
C ASP A 425 4.14 35.80 -3.68
N ASN A 426 3.31 36.48 -2.88
CA ASN A 426 3.77 37.52 -1.96
C ASN A 426 4.68 36.95 -0.86
N THR A 427 4.40 35.76 -0.35
CA THR A 427 5.25 35.09 0.65
C THR A 427 6.59 34.70 0.05
N GLN A 428 6.61 34.18 -1.18
CA GLN A 428 7.83 33.82 -1.91
C GLN A 428 8.65 35.07 -2.29
N SER A 429 7.98 36.18 -2.64
CA SER A 429 8.64 37.49 -2.83
C SER A 429 9.29 38.00 -1.54
N PHE A 430 8.60 37.90 -0.40
CA PHE A 430 9.13 38.27 0.91
C PHE A 430 10.28 37.36 1.39
N MET A 431 10.22 36.06 1.08
CA MET A 431 11.32 35.12 1.30
C MET A 431 12.55 35.51 0.47
N ASN A 432 12.38 35.76 -0.83
CA ASN A 432 13.45 36.21 -1.73
C ASN A 432 14.06 37.57 -1.32
N GLN A 433 13.27 38.50 -0.77
CA GLN A 433 13.79 39.73 -0.16
C GLN A 433 14.63 39.44 1.08
N THR A 434 14.21 38.49 1.92
CA THR A 434 14.94 38.10 3.13
C THR A 434 16.25 37.36 2.78
N ILE A 435 16.25 36.47 1.77
CA ILE A 435 17.46 35.83 1.24
C ILE A 435 18.49 36.87 0.75
N LYS A 436 18.05 37.92 0.05
CA LYS A 436 18.92 39.03 -0.38
C LYS A 436 19.54 39.79 0.82
N MET A 437 18.82 39.93 1.93
CA MET A 437 19.38 40.49 3.17
C MET A 437 20.42 39.54 3.79
N VAL A 438 20.19 38.22 3.77
CA VAL A 438 21.18 37.23 4.25
C VAL A 438 22.47 37.29 3.42
N PHE A 439 22.40 37.34 2.09
CA PHE A 439 23.59 37.48 1.24
C PHE A 439 24.38 38.78 1.53
N SER A 440 23.70 39.86 1.91
CA SER A 440 24.40 41.10 2.31
C SER A 440 25.32 40.93 3.53
N MET A 441 25.07 39.93 4.39
CA MET A 441 25.91 39.62 5.56
C MET A 441 27.34 39.20 5.19
N GLY A 442 27.55 38.62 4.01
CA GLY A 442 28.90 38.24 3.53
C GLY A 442 29.86 39.43 3.44
N ASN A 443 29.35 40.64 3.16
CA ASN A 443 30.15 41.85 3.12
C ASN A 443 30.53 42.34 4.53
N PHE A 444 29.63 42.24 5.51
CA PHE A 444 29.93 42.60 6.90
C PHE A 444 30.93 41.65 7.56
N PHE A 445 31.00 40.38 7.12
CA PHE A 445 32.09 39.48 7.49
C PHE A 445 33.44 39.92 6.91
N LYS A 446 33.48 40.30 5.62
CA LYS A 446 34.68 40.80 4.93
C LYS A 446 35.22 42.10 5.51
N THR A 447 34.36 42.94 6.11
CA THR A 447 34.75 44.21 6.77
C THR A 447 34.90 44.12 8.29
N GLY A 448 34.59 42.96 8.91
CA GLY A 448 34.67 42.76 10.36
C GLY A 448 33.57 43.40 11.19
N ASP A 449 32.53 44.00 10.60
CA ASP A 449 31.38 44.55 11.33
C ASP A 449 30.38 43.44 11.73
N PHE A 450 30.81 42.63 12.68
CA PHE A 450 30.00 41.59 13.30
C PHE A 450 28.76 42.15 14.02
N LYS A 451 28.74 43.45 14.38
CA LYS A 451 27.62 44.07 15.12
C LYS A 451 26.44 44.34 14.20
N SER A 452 26.70 44.80 12.97
CA SER A 452 25.68 44.86 11.91
C SER A 452 25.27 43.47 11.42
N ALA A 453 26.21 42.53 11.28
CA ALA A 453 25.90 41.15 10.87
C ALA A 453 24.92 40.46 11.85
N LEU A 454 25.16 40.54 13.17
CA LEU A 454 24.25 40.01 14.19
C LEU A 454 22.86 40.69 14.17
N ARG A 455 22.80 41.99 13.84
CA ARG A 455 21.53 42.71 13.71
C ARG A 455 20.73 42.22 12.50
N ILE A 456 21.37 42.03 11.36
CA ILE A 456 20.72 41.51 10.13
C ILE A 456 20.27 40.07 10.34
N ALA A 457 21.10 39.22 10.96
CA ALA A 457 20.72 37.85 11.33
C ALA A 457 19.43 37.82 12.15
N LYS A 458 19.36 38.60 13.24
CA LYS A 458 18.17 38.68 14.10
C LYS A 458 16.91 39.14 13.37
N VAL A 459 17.03 40.04 12.38
CA VAL A 459 15.90 40.46 11.53
C VAL A 459 15.48 39.33 10.60
N CYS A 460 16.42 38.70 9.90
CA CYS A 460 16.12 37.62 8.95
C CYS A 460 15.51 36.40 9.65
N THR A 461 16.06 35.96 10.78
CA THR A 461 15.48 34.89 11.61
C THR A 461 14.05 35.20 12.05
N ASN A 462 13.75 36.46 12.40
CA ASN A 462 12.39 36.85 12.78
C ASN A 462 11.42 36.89 11.59
N ASN A 463 11.85 37.31 10.40
CA ASN A 463 11.05 37.22 9.17
C ASN A 463 10.72 35.75 8.83
N LEU A 464 11.74 34.89 8.87
CA LEU A 464 11.63 33.49 8.47
C LEU A 464 10.77 32.65 9.43
N LYS A 465 10.67 33.01 10.72
CA LYS A 465 9.79 32.33 11.70
C LYS A 465 8.30 32.30 11.32
N TYR A 466 7.84 33.23 10.49
CA TYR A 466 6.49 33.13 9.94
C TYR A 466 6.45 32.14 8.77
N ILE A 467 7.41 32.26 7.85
CA ILE A 467 7.53 31.45 6.63
C ILE A 467 7.77 29.96 6.94
N SER A 468 8.46 29.64 8.05
CA SER A 468 8.72 28.26 8.50
C SER A 468 7.45 27.47 8.83
N HIS A 469 6.30 28.13 8.98
CA HIS A 469 4.99 27.49 9.18
C HIS A 469 4.19 27.32 7.87
N VAL A 470 4.68 27.81 6.74
CA VAL A 470 4.07 27.66 5.41
C VAL A 470 4.60 26.37 4.78
N PRO A 471 3.81 25.30 4.59
CA PRO A 471 4.34 23.96 4.30
C PRO A 471 5.32 23.91 3.12
N LEU A 472 4.97 24.54 1.99
CA LEU A 472 5.77 24.60 0.76
C LEU A 472 7.15 25.25 0.94
N LEU A 473 7.30 26.20 1.87
CA LEU A 473 8.52 26.97 2.09
C LEU A 473 9.21 26.64 3.42
N SER A 474 8.65 25.69 4.17
CA SER A 474 9.02 25.38 5.55
C SER A 474 10.48 24.92 5.68
N GLY A 475 10.91 23.96 4.86
CA GLY A 475 12.25 23.40 4.90
C GLY A 475 13.33 24.44 4.57
N SER A 476 13.23 25.16 3.45
CA SER A 476 14.17 26.23 3.10
C SER A 476 14.17 27.37 4.13
N ALA A 477 13.02 27.73 4.72
CA ALA A 477 12.98 28.74 5.78
C ALA A 477 13.66 28.26 7.08
N ILE A 478 13.47 26.99 7.47
CA ILE A 478 14.14 26.36 8.62
C ILE A 478 15.65 26.26 8.36
N PHE A 479 16.07 25.85 7.16
CA PHE A 479 17.47 25.81 6.76
C PHE A 479 18.16 27.18 6.92
N ILE A 480 17.55 28.26 6.40
CA ILE A 480 18.13 29.60 6.52
C ILE A 480 18.17 30.07 7.99
N ILE A 481 17.18 29.70 8.82
CA ILE A 481 17.22 29.97 10.27
C ILE A 481 18.42 29.25 10.92
N MET A 482 18.60 27.96 10.67
CA MET A 482 19.72 27.18 11.21
C MET A 482 21.08 27.72 10.72
N TYR A 483 21.16 28.12 9.45
CA TYR A 483 22.34 28.80 8.90
C TYR A 483 22.66 30.09 9.67
N LEU A 484 21.66 30.94 9.91
CA LEU A 484 21.85 32.21 10.65
C LEU A 484 22.28 32.00 12.10
N ASP A 485 21.78 30.96 12.79
CA ASP A 485 22.24 30.62 14.14
C ASP A 485 23.65 29.99 14.14
N CYS A 486 24.05 29.25 13.10
CA CYS A 486 25.44 28.85 12.90
C CYS A 486 26.35 30.07 12.68
N VAL A 487 25.97 30.99 11.79
CA VAL A 487 26.69 32.25 11.51
C VAL A 487 26.87 33.09 12.78
N LYS A 488 25.81 33.23 13.60
CA LYS A 488 25.86 33.86 14.93
C LYS A 488 26.83 33.15 15.87
N THR A 489 26.84 31.82 15.90
CA THR A 489 27.74 31.01 16.74
C THR A 489 29.21 31.14 16.31
N ILE A 490 29.47 31.30 15.01
CA ILE A 490 30.81 31.62 14.49
C ILE A 490 31.24 33.04 14.88
N ILE A 491 30.33 34.02 14.87
CA ILE A 491 30.62 35.38 15.37
C ILE A 491 30.98 35.35 16.86
N GLN A 492 30.18 34.66 17.68
CA GLN A 492 30.48 34.47 19.10
C GLN A 492 31.87 33.86 19.31
N THR A 493 32.24 32.86 18.51
CA THR A 493 33.56 32.23 18.54
C THR A 493 34.68 33.21 18.20
N LYS A 494 34.53 34.04 17.14
CA LYS A 494 35.52 35.08 16.80
C LYS A 494 35.63 36.18 17.87
N GLN A 495 34.52 36.55 18.52
CA GLN A 495 34.50 37.63 19.52
C GLN A 495 35.08 37.20 20.86
N ASN A 496 34.72 36.01 21.35
CA ASN A 496 35.14 35.48 22.65
C ASN A 496 36.60 34.97 22.66
N TYR A 497 37.25 34.89 21.49
CA TYR A 497 38.61 34.37 21.30
C TYR A 497 39.66 35.08 22.18
N LEU A 498 39.53 36.38 22.38
CA LEU A 498 40.51 37.22 23.11
C LEU A 498 40.29 37.26 24.63
N GLU A 499 39.23 36.64 25.17
CA GLU A 499 38.86 36.73 26.59
C GLU A 499 39.18 35.42 27.35
N ALA A 500 40.12 35.49 28.30
CA ALA A 500 40.68 34.32 29.00
C ALA A 500 39.72 33.55 29.94
N SER A 501 38.48 34.01 30.10
CA SER A 501 37.47 33.47 31.03
C SER A 501 36.58 32.37 30.45
N THR A 502 36.82 31.94 29.21
CA THR A 502 35.77 31.43 28.31
C THR A 502 35.82 29.91 27.99
N PHE A 503 36.50 29.08 28.79
CA PHE A 503 36.63 27.63 28.51
C PHE A 503 35.29 26.92 28.24
N THR A 504 34.27 27.19 29.07
CA THR A 504 32.92 26.61 28.92
C THR A 504 32.20 27.09 27.65
N THR A 505 32.36 28.35 27.24
CA THR A 505 31.66 28.89 26.08
C THR A 505 32.28 28.49 24.74
N ALA A 506 33.55 28.06 24.70
CA ALA A 506 34.15 27.44 23.51
C ALA A 506 33.70 25.98 23.31
N ALA A 507 33.57 25.22 24.40
CA ALA A 507 32.98 23.88 24.36
C ALA A 507 31.52 23.92 23.88
N ASP A 508 30.74 24.86 24.39
CA ASP A 508 29.35 25.11 23.98
C ASP A 508 29.23 25.60 22.52
N THR A 509 30.10 26.49 22.02
CA THR A 509 30.04 26.87 20.59
C THR A 509 30.47 25.74 19.66
N ALA A 510 31.45 24.90 20.05
CA ALA A 510 31.80 23.68 19.31
C ALA A 510 30.61 22.71 19.27
N ALA A 511 30.00 22.41 20.42
CA ALA A 511 28.82 21.55 20.52
C ALA A 511 27.67 22.04 19.64
N ARG A 512 27.30 23.33 19.75
CA ARG A 512 26.22 23.92 18.95
C ARG A 512 26.49 23.88 17.44
N LEU A 513 27.73 24.12 16.98
CA LEU A 513 28.09 24.01 15.56
C LEU A 513 28.02 22.56 15.06
N LEU A 514 28.52 21.62 15.86
CA LEU A 514 28.56 20.20 15.50
C LEU A 514 27.14 19.61 15.41
N SER A 515 26.34 19.74 16.47
CA SER A 515 24.95 19.27 16.48
C SER A 515 24.12 19.90 15.36
N SER A 516 24.28 21.21 15.11
CA SER A 516 23.57 21.88 14.00
C SER A 516 23.93 21.28 12.64
N SER A 517 25.17 20.89 12.42
CA SER A 517 25.62 20.30 11.15
C SER A 517 25.10 18.87 10.91
N TYR A 518 24.91 18.08 11.97
CA TYR A 518 24.28 16.76 11.85
C TYR A 518 22.77 16.88 11.62
N ILE A 519 22.10 17.79 12.34
CA ILE A 519 20.68 18.09 12.09
C ILE A 519 20.48 18.66 10.67
N MET A 520 21.40 19.48 10.15
CA MET A 520 21.34 19.98 8.77
C MET A 520 21.40 18.85 7.74
N GLU A 521 22.28 17.85 7.89
CA GLU A 521 22.41 16.79 6.89
C GLU A 521 21.28 15.74 6.96
N TYR A 522 20.89 15.32 8.16
CA TYR A 522 19.97 14.18 8.35
C TYR A 522 18.49 14.56 8.56
N LYS A 523 18.17 15.85 8.72
CA LYS A 523 16.77 16.34 8.87
C LYS A 523 16.27 17.17 7.67
N LEU A 524 17.15 17.48 6.70
CA LEU A 524 16.84 18.32 5.54
C LEU A 524 17.29 17.61 4.25
N ILE A 525 16.39 17.52 3.29
CA ILE A 525 16.66 16.92 1.97
C ILE A 525 16.59 17.99 0.87
N GLY A 526 17.29 17.76 -0.24
CA GLY A 526 17.39 18.72 -1.35
C GLY A 526 18.57 19.71 -1.26
N LEU A 527 19.43 19.61 -0.24
CA LEU A 527 20.62 20.45 -0.09
C LEU A 527 21.60 20.28 -1.29
N SER A 528 21.97 21.38 -1.93
CA SER A 528 22.95 21.40 -3.03
C SER A 528 24.38 21.10 -2.58
N VAL A 529 25.27 20.82 -3.55
CA VAL A 529 26.68 20.49 -3.27
C VAL A 529 27.44 21.61 -2.53
N PRO A 530 27.29 22.92 -2.86
CA PRO A 530 27.86 24.00 -2.05
C PRO A 530 27.32 24.00 -0.62
N THR A 531 26.01 23.80 -0.44
CA THR A 531 25.35 23.75 0.86
C THR A 531 25.87 22.58 1.71
N LYS A 532 25.98 21.36 1.16
CA LYS A 532 26.60 20.21 1.84
C LYS A 532 28.08 20.45 2.17
N THR A 533 28.82 21.12 1.29
CA THR A 533 30.22 21.50 1.55
C THR A 533 30.34 22.43 2.75
N PHE A 534 29.39 23.38 2.91
CA PHE A 534 29.31 24.23 4.09
C PHE A 534 28.97 23.43 5.37
N VAL A 535 28.05 22.45 5.31
CA VAL A 535 27.71 21.58 6.45
C VAL A 535 28.93 20.79 6.95
N ILE A 536 29.66 20.13 6.06
CA ILE A 536 30.92 19.43 6.40
C ILE A 536 31.95 20.41 6.99
N TYR A 537 32.02 21.62 6.44
CA TYR A 537 32.92 22.65 6.94
C TYR A 537 32.54 23.17 8.33
N LEU A 538 31.25 23.10 8.74
CA LEU A 538 30.85 23.34 10.13
C LEU A 538 31.37 22.26 11.09
N ARG A 539 31.36 20.97 10.69
CA ARG A 539 31.95 19.87 11.50
C ARG A 539 33.43 20.04 11.70
N VAL A 540 34.14 20.31 10.60
CA VAL A 540 35.57 20.60 10.59
C VAL A 540 35.85 21.78 11.53
N LEU A 541 35.10 22.89 11.42
CA LEU A 541 35.21 24.04 12.31
C LEU A 541 34.91 23.70 13.78
N ALA A 542 33.87 22.93 14.07
CA ALA A 542 33.46 22.58 15.43
C ALA A 542 34.52 21.72 16.13
N ASN A 543 34.99 20.67 15.48
CA ASN A 543 36.11 19.85 15.94
C ASN A 543 37.34 20.69 16.19
N ILE A 544 37.67 21.58 15.25
CA ILE A 544 38.77 22.55 15.38
C ILE A 544 38.59 23.44 16.62
N VAL A 545 37.40 23.98 16.91
CA VAL A 545 37.11 24.82 18.09
C VAL A 545 37.19 24.02 19.40
N LYS A 546 36.82 22.75 19.41
CA LYS A 546 37.09 21.86 20.57
C LYS A 546 38.59 21.62 20.74
N ILE A 547 39.24 21.14 19.68
CA ILE A 547 40.68 20.86 19.65
C ILE A 547 41.45 22.07 20.16
N GLU A 548 41.01 23.30 19.88
CA GLU A 548 41.74 24.47 20.36
C GLU A 548 41.94 24.52 21.88
N ARG A 549 40.88 24.30 22.64
CA ARG A 549 40.96 24.47 24.10
C ARG A 549 41.56 23.26 24.81
N ASP A 550 41.89 22.23 24.04
CA ASP A 550 42.82 21.14 24.38
C ASP A 550 44.12 21.17 23.52
N ASN A 551 44.41 22.32 22.87
CA ASN A 551 45.55 22.77 22.01
C ASN A 551 45.28 23.10 20.50
N PHE A 552 44.95 24.37 20.28
CA PHE A 552 44.89 25.32 19.13
C PHE A 552 44.40 24.98 17.68
N LEU A 553 43.71 26.00 17.10
CA LEU A 553 42.81 26.07 15.92
C LEU A 553 43.45 26.03 14.49
N SER A 554 42.88 25.26 13.54
CA SER A 554 42.28 25.80 12.27
C SER A 554 42.89 25.61 10.80
N LYS A 555 42.67 26.49 9.78
CA LYS A 555 41.75 26.38 8.48
C LYS A 555 42.84 26.33 7.26
N ASN A 556 42.63 25.48 6.20
CA ASN A 556 42.43 25.82 4.75
C ASN A 556 42.42 24.58 3.79
N LEU A 557 41.38 23.73 3.75
CA LEU A 557 41.29 22.39 3.09
C LEU A 557 42.57 21.78 2.43
N THR A 558 43.07 22.23 1.27
CA THR A 558 44.31 21.71 0.68
C THR A 558 45.60 22.08 1.47
N LYS A 559 45.67 23.30 1.99
CA LYS A 559 46.66 23.72 3.00
C LYS A 559 46.37 23.12 4.38
N LEU A 560 45.10 22.81 4.69
CA LEU A 560 44.71 22.13 5.93
C LEU A 560 45.25 20.72 5.96
N GLN A 561 45.04 19.95 4.88
CA GLN A 561 45.53 18.58 4.75
C GLN A 561 47.06 18.51 4.85
N THR A 562 47.78 19.47 4.25
CA THR A 562 49.24 19.55 4.38
C THR A 562 49.73 20.09 5.74
N LYS A 563 48.98 20.94 6.44
CA LYS A 563 49.32 21.36 7.82
C LYS A 563 48.93 20.32 8.88
N LEU A 564 47.76 19.68 8.78
CA LEU A 564 47.34 18.55 9.60
C LEU A 564 48.33 17.38 9.49
N ASN A 565 48.71 16.98 8.27
CA ASN A 565 49.72 15.93 8.08
C ASN A 565 51.10 16.31 8.63
N LYS A 566 51.43 17.61 8.73
CA LYS A 566 52.65 18.08 9.42
C LYS A 566 52.50 18.11 10.94
N ALA A 567 51.32 18.45 11.46
CA ALA A 567 51.03 18.51 12.89
C ALA A 567 50.91 17.10 13.49
N SER A 568 50.26 16.15 12.80
CA SER A 568 50.17 14.74 13.25
C SER A 568 51.52 14.01 13.23
N VAL A 569 52.40 14.37 12.28
CA VAL A 569 53.78 13.84 12.21
C VAL A 569 54.75 14.62 13.13
N SER A 570 54.44 15.88 13.47
CA SER A 570 55.27 16.73 14.33
C SER A 570 54.46 17.82 15.06
N PRO A 571 53.90 17.53 16.25
CA PRO A 571 53.04 18.46 17.01
C PRO A 571 53.88 19.49 17.79
N THR A 572 54.55 20.39 17.07
CA THR A 572 55.28 21.52 17.66
C THR A 572 54.39 22.75 17.80
N ILE A 573 54.66 23.59 18.81
CA ILE A 573 53.91 24.84 19.06
C ILE A 573 53.83 25.71 17.78
N GLU A 574 54.91 25.80 17.00
CA GLU A 574 54.96 26.59 15.78
C GLU A 574 54.10 26.00 14.63
N ASN A 575 54.09 24.67 14.47
CA ASN A 575 53.19 24.02 13.52
C ASN A 575 51.72 24.23 13.90
N MET A 576 51.40 24.13 15.20
CA MET A 576 50.07 24.38 15.76
C MET A 576 49.67 25.86 15.60
N MET A 577 50.60 26.80 15.85
CA MET A 577 50.39 28.23 15.64
C MET A 577 50.12 28.60 14.18
N SER A 578 50.73 27.87 13.23
CA SER A 578 50.45 28.08 11.81
C SER A 578 48.98 27.82 11.43
N LEU A 579 48.19 27.15 12.26
CA LEU A 579 46.80 26.88 11.97
C LEU A 579 45.90 28.11 12.25
N PHE A 580 46.29 29.00 13.19
CA PHE A 580 45.43 30.06 13.77
C PHE A 580 44.77 30.99 12.74
N ASP A 581 45.50 31.34 11.68
CA ASP A 581 45.15 32.40 10.72
C ASP A 581 43.70 32.27 10.20
N TYR A 582 43.26 31.08 9.76
CA TYR A 582 42.03 30.98 8.95
C TYR A 582 40.71 31.13 9.69
N ILE A 583 40.71 31.16 11.03
CA ILE A 583 39.51 31.52 11.79
C ILE A 583 39.38 33.02 11.94
N MET A 584 40.50 33.74 12.05
CA MET A 584 40.48 35.19 11.91
C MET A 584 40.15 35.56 10.45
N ASP A 585 40.83 34.96 9.47
CA ASP A 585 40.56 35.15 8.03
C ASP A 585 39.24 34.50 7.54
N TYR A 586 38.46 33.86 8.41
CA TYR A 586 37.24 33.19 7.97
C TYR A 586 36.24 34.17 7.38
N ASN A 587 35.95 33.98 6.10
CA ASN A 587 34.85 34.58 5.39
C ASN A 587 33.80 33.50 5.12
N LEU A 588 32.52 33.88 5.19
CA LEU A 588 31.41 32.97 4.87
C LEU A 588 31.61 32.35 3.48
N ILE A 589 31.33 31.05 3.36
CA ILE A 589 31.29 30.36 2.08
C ILE A 589 30.01 30.81 1.37
N ASP A 590 30.11 31.12 0.09
CA ASP A 590 28.93 31.40 -0.74
C ASP A 590 28.15 30.07 -0.92
N ILE A 591 26.99 29.98 -0.25
CA ILE A 591 26.05 28.85 -0.32
C ILE A 591 24.84 29.23 -1.15
N ASP A 592 24.18 28.24 -1.75
CA ASP A 592 22.89 28.50 -2.40
C ASP A 592 21.78 28.54 -1.33
N LEU A 593 20.98 29.61 -1.36
CA LEU A 593 19.82 29.80 -0.48
C LEU A 593 18.50 29.72 -1.26
N SER A 594 18.56 29.35 -2.55
CA SER A 594 17.41 29.07 -3.41
C SER A 594 17.12 27.57 -3.56
N ASP A 595 17.91 26.70 -2.91
CA ASP A 595 17.65 25.26 -2.79
C ASP A 595 16.19 24.99 -2.34
N GLU A 596 15.49 24.09 -3.04
CA GLU A 596 14.17 23.56 -2.66
C GLU A 596 14.31 22.53 -1.54
N VAL A 597 14.71 22.99 -0.36
CA VAL A 597 14.94 22.16 0.82
C VAL A 597 13.60 21.72 1.42
N LYS A 598 13.37 20.40 1.51
CA LYS A 598 12.27 19.83 2.28
C LYS A 598 12.76 19.37 3.66
N ARG A 599 11.90 19.43 4.68
CA ARG A 599 12.19 18.95 6.04
C ARG A 599 11.66 17.52 6.22
N SER A 600 12.49 16.63 6.73
CA SER A 600 12.07 15.33 7.26
C SER A 600 11.28 15.51 8.57
N GLU A 601 10.07 14.96 8.63
CA GLU A 601 9.18 15.04 9.78
C GLU A 601 8.30 13.79 9.93
N ALA A 602 7.89 13.48 11.16
CA ALA A 602 7.01 12.38 11.47
C ALA A 602 5.94 12.80 12.50
N THR A 603 4.75 12.20 12.41
CA THR A 603 3.64 12.40 13.35
C THR A 603 3.10 11.04 13.76
N ILE A 604 3.21 10.71 15.04
CA ILE A 604 2.60 9.51 15.62
C ILE A 604 1.08 9.72 15.66
N VAL A 605 0.34 8.84 14.98
CA VAL A 605 -1.13 8.82 14.91
C VAL A 605 -1.71 7.86 15.96
N LYS A 606 -1.03 6.73 16.19
CA LYS A 606 -1.28 5.81 17.30
C LYS A 606 0.05 5.33 17.91
N PRO A 607 0.12 5.09 19.23
CA PRO A 607 -0.92 5.36 20.21
C PRO A 607 -1.10 6.87 20.46
N VAL A 608 -2.22 7.23 21.07
CA VAL A 608 -2.47 8.58 21.62
C VAL A 608 -2.34 8.55 23.14
N SER A 609 -2.13 9.72 23.76
CA SER A 609 -2.06 9.85 25.22
C SER A 609 -3.35 9.32 25.88
N ASN A 610 -3.18 8.35 26.77
CA ASN A 610 -4.22 7.53 27.40
C ASN A 610 -4.25 7.72 28.93
N LEU A 611 -4.07 8.96 29.41
CA LEU A 611 -4.03 9.29 30.85
C LEU A 611 -5.20 8.70 31.65
N ASP A 612 -6.42 8.73 31.09
CA ASP A 612 -7.63 8.22 31.74
C ASP A 612 -7.73 6.68 31.75
N GLN A 613 -6.96 5.98 30.91
CA GLN A 613 -6.94 4.52 30.80
C GLN A 613 -5.52 4.00 30.47
N PRO A 614 -4.61 3.91 31.47
CA PRO A 614 -3.30 3.33 31.31
C PRO A 614 -3.33 1.87 30.85
N LEU A 615 -2.31 1.45 30.09
CA LEU A 615 -2.15 0.06 29.64
C LEU A 615 -1.68 -0.83 30.81
N GLU A 616 -2.61 -1.52 31.48
CA GLU A 616 -2.30 -2.52 32.52
C GLU A 616 -1.84 -3.84 31.87
N PHE A 617 -0.64 -4.31 32.22
CA PHE A 617 -0.11 -5.61 31.79
C PHE A 617 0.67 -6.33 32.90
N GLN A 618 0.96 -7.61 32.70
CA GLN A 618 1.72 -8.43 33.64
C GLN A 618 3.23 -8.24 33.41
N SER A 619 3.96 -7.80 34.43
CA SER A 619 5.41 -7.50 34.35
C SER A 619 6.29 -8.72 34.00
N GLU A 620 5.74 -9.91 34.14
CA GLU A 620 6.35 -11.20 33.83
C GLU A 620 6.39 -11.50 32.32
N PHE A 621 5.69 -10.70 31.50
CA PHE A 621 5.58 -10.86 30.05
C PHE A 621 5.81 -9.52 29.32
N PRO A 622 6.37 -9.52 28.10
CA PRO A 622 6.40 -8.31 27.27
C PRO A 622 4.99 -7.87 26.86
N SER A 623 4.80 -6.58 26.64
CA SER A 623 3.55 -5.99 26.17
C SER A 623 3.74 -5.26 24.85
N THR A 624 2.99 -5.67 23.84
CA THR A 624 3.05 -5.10 22.49
C THR A 624 2.30 -3.77 22.42
N ILE A 625 2.95 -2.73 21.91
CA ILE A 625 2.35 -1.44 21.58
C ILE A 625 2.35 -1.28 20.05
N ASN A 626 1.15 -1.17 19.47
CA ASN A 626 0.97 -0.85 18.05
C ASN A 626 1.28 0.62 17.80
N ILE A 627 2.19 0.91 16.85
CA ILE A 627 2.58 2.27 16.48
C ILE A 627 2.27 2.53 15.01
N GLU A 628 1.42 3.52 14.79
CA GLU A 628 1.07 4.05 13.46
C GLU A 628 1.55 5.49 13.37
N ALA A 629 2.35 5.82 12.35
CA ALA A 629 2.86 7.17 12.14
C ALA A 629 2.77 7.58 10.67
N GLU A 630 2.48 8.87 10.42
CA GLU A 630 2.72 9.49 9.11
C GLU A 630 4.14 10.05 9.08
N LEU A 631 4.90 9.72 8.03
CA LEU A 631 6.25 10.24 7.80
C LEU A 631 6.29 11.00 6.48
N ARG A 632 7.07 12.07 6.42
CA ARG A 632 7.20 12.93 5.23
C ARG A 632 8.65 13.24 4.95
N ASN A 633 9.00 13.31 3.66
CA ASN A 633 10.35 13.66 3.19
C ASN A 633 11.44 12.78 3.82
N ILE A 634 11.16 11.48 3.96
CA ILE A 634 12.13 10.46 4.40
C ILE A 634 12.68 9.77 3.15
N VAL A 635 14.00 9.77 3.00
CA VAL A 635 14.70 9.18 1.84
C VAL A 635 15.28 7.80 2.17
N ASP A 636 15.71 7.61 3.41
CA ASP A 636 16.18 6.33 3.96
C ASP A 636 15.26 5.95 5.13
N THR A 637 14.67 4.76 5.06
CA THR A 637 13.82 4.20 6.12
C THR A 637 14.61 3.32 7.09
N THR A 638 15.84 2.92 6.75
CA THR A 638 16.67 2.02 7.58
C THR A 638 17.27 2.74 8.79
N SER A 639 17.43 4.06 8.71
CA SER A 639 17.81 4.95 9.81
C SER A 639 16.64 5.37 10.70
N VAL A 640 15.39 5.04 10.36
CA VAL A 640 14.22 5.41 11.16
C VAL A 640 14.05 4.43 12.31
N ALA A 641 14.02 4.95 13.53
CA ALA A 641 13.78 4.17 14.75
C ALA A 641 12.68 4.80 15.61
N ILE A 642 12.09 3.99 16.49
CA ILE A 642 11.19 4.42 17.53
C ILE A 642 11.98 4.46 18.84
N GLN A 643 12.17 5.66 19.39
CA GLN A 643 12.82 5.87 20.68
C GLN A 643 11.74 5.84 21.78
N VAL A 644 11.93 4.94 22.75
CA VAL A 644 11.13 4.84 23.97
C VAL A 644 11.95 5.36 25.13
N ILE A 645 11.45 6.37 25.84
CA ILE A 645 12.08 6.92 27.05
C ILE A 645 11.22 6.57 28.25
N PHE A 646 11.79 5.84 29.22
CA PHE A 646 11.10 5.37 30.42
C PHE A 646 11.15 6.40 31.57
N PRO A 647 10.33 6.25 32.64
CA PRO A 647 10.30 7.20 33.76
C PRO A 647 11.65 7.41 34.45
N ASP A 648 12.49 6.37 34.52
CA ASP A 648 13.84 6.39 35.09
C ASP A 648 14.90 7.05 34.20
N GLN A 649 14.51 7.54 33.01
CA GLN A 649 15.36 8.07 31.95
C GLN A 649 16.23 7.03 31.23
N SER A 650 15.94 5.73 31.37
CA SER A 650 16.44 4.73 30.43
C SER A 650 15.78 4.89 29.05
N ILE A 651 16.49 4.46 28.00
CA ILE A 651 16.08 4.61 26.61
C ILE A 651 16.25 3.28 25.87
N GLU A 652 15.26 2.91 25.07
CA GLU A 652 15.30 1.76 24.15
C GLU A 652 14.95 2.22 22.72
N HIS A 653 15.59 1.63 21.71
CA HIS A 653 15.33 1.89 20.29
C HIS A 653 14.78 0.65 19.60
N PHE A 654 13.66 0.82 18.89
CA PHE A 654 13.04 -0.22 18.09
C PHE A 654 13.10 0.19 16.60
N ARG A 655 13.87 -0.55 15.79
CA ARG A 655 13.97 -0.32 14.33
C ARG A 655 12.86 -1.10 13.61
N PRO A 656 11.92 -0.46 12.90
CA PRO A 656 10.85 -1.17 12.21
C PRO A 656 11.39 -2.00 11.02
N PRO A 657 10.85 -3.20 10.76
CA PRO A 657 11.10 -3.92 9.51
C PRO A 657 10.75 -3.09 8.27
N SER A 658 11.48 -3.29 7.17
CA SER A 658 11.23 -2.57 5.92
C SER A 658 9.84 -2.81 5.31
N ALA A 659 9.13 -3.87 5.72
CA ALA A 659 7.77 -4.18 5.30
C ALA A 659 6.70 -3.29 5.98
N ASP A 660 7.03 -2.68 7.13
CA ASP A 660 6.10 -1.90 7.94
C ASP A 660 5.91 -0.47 7.40
N PHE A 661 6.69 -0.09 6.37
CA PHE A 661 6.65 1.20 5.68
C PHE A 661 5.80 1.10 4.40
N VAL A 662 4.57 1.60 4.46
CA VAL A 662 3.64 1.64 3.33
C VAL A 662 3.74 2.99 2.62
N PHE A 663 4.02 2.99 1.31
CA PHE A 663 3.98 4.20 0.49
C PHE A 663 2.53 4.67 0.30
N ALA A 664 2.24 5.92 0.66
CA ALA A 664 0.94 6.53 0.42
C ALA A 664 0.97 7.49 -0.79
N GLU A 665 1.96 8.38 -0.84
CA GLU A 665 2.16 9.38 -1.90
C GLU A 665 3.68 9.64 -2.09
N MET A 666 4.10 10.33 -3.15
CA MET A 666 5.55 10.44 -3.51
C MET A 666 6.46 11.00 -2.40
N ASP A 667 5.94 11.88 -1.54
CA ASP A 667 6.67 12.46 -0.38
C ASP A 667 6.16 11.92 0.97
N LYS A 668 5.20 10.98 1.00
CA LYS A 668 4.48 10.55 2.21
C LYS A 668 4.46 9.03 2.39
N LEU A 669 4.99 8.60 3.53
CA LEU A 669 5.00 7.22 4.02
C LEU A 669 4.05 7.07 5.21
N GLN A 670 3.47 5.88 5.38
CA GLN A 670 2.81 5.46 6.60
C GLN A 670 3.57 4.29 7.21
N LEU A 671 4.09 4.48 8.43
CA LEU A 671 4.64 3.41 9.25
C LEU A 671 3.50 2.73 10.03
N ARG A 672 3.44 1.39 10.00
CA ARG A 672 2.54 0.57 10.80
C ARG A 672 3.34 -0.59 11.40
N THR A 673 3.77 -0.44 12.64
CA THR A 673 4.71 -1.38 13.29
C THR A 673 4.30 -1.72 14.72
N GLN A 674 4.99 -2.68 15.33
CA GLN A 674 4.75 -3.15 16.68
C GLN A 674 6.05 -3.12 17.48
N ILE A 675 6.00 -2.63 18.72
CA ILE A 675 7.12 -2.68 19.65
C ILE A 675 6.73 -3.49 20.89
N ASP A 676 7.60 -4.39 21.35
CA ASP A 676 7.38 -5.18 22.56
C ASP A 676 8.20 -4.62 23.72
N ILE A 677 7.53 -4.00 24.69
CA ILE A 677 8.19 -3.47 25.89
C ILE A 677 8.17 -4.49 27.04
N SER A 678 9.29 -4.66 27.73
CA SER A 678 9.39 -5.49 28.94
C SER A 678 9.83 -4.60 30.11
N GLN A 679 9.06 -4.60 31.20
CA GLN A 679 9.29 -3.71 32.34
C GLN A 679 8.92 -4.41 33.66
N PRO A 680 9.72 -4.21 34.74
CA PRO A 680 9.39 -4.73 36.07
C PRO A 680 8.12 -4.07 36.63
N ALA A 681 7.48 -4.70 37.61
CA ALA A 681 6.24 -4.19 38.20
C ALA A 681 6.40 -2.76 38.79
N TRP A 682 5.49 -1.86 38.43
CA TRP A 682 5.46 -0.48 38.92
C TRP A 682 4.39 -0.29 40.00
N THR A 683 4.67 0.57 40.99
CA THR A 683 3.74 0.88 42.09
C THR A 683 2.50 1.64 41.65
N GLU A 684 2.62 2.44 40.58
CA GLU A 684 1.56 3.29 40.04
C GLU A 684 1.72 3.42 38.50
N PRO A 685 0.65 3.76 37.75
CA PRO A 685 0.75 3.98 36.31
C PRO A 685 1.59 5.23 36.03
N CYS A 686 2.57 5.12 35.14
CA CYS A 686 3.43 6.23 34.72
C CYS A 686 3.51 6.29 33.19
N TYR A 687 4.04 7.39 32.63
CA TYR A 687 4.17 7.53 31.18
C TYR A 687 5.58 7.21 30.68
N ILE A 688 5.63 6.44 29.59
CA ILE A 688 6.77 6.43 28.68
C ILE A 688 6.62 7.57 27.66
N GLN A 689 7.72 8.05 27.09
CA GLN A 689 7.69 8.94 25.92
C GLN A 689 8.03 8.13 24.68
N LEU A 690 7.16 8.19 23.67
CA LEU A 690 7.36 7.58 22.35
C LEU A 690 7.71 8.68 21.35
N LYS A 691 8.80 8.51 20.61
CA LYS A 691 9.22 9.38 19.51
C LYS A 691 9.56 8.55 18.28
N VAL A 692 9.36 9.12 17.09
CA VAL A 692 10.07 8.70 15.87
C VAL A 692 11.36 9.52 15.76
N VAL A 693 12.49 8.86 15.55
CA VAL A 693 13.82 9.46 15.42
C VAL A 693 14.54 8.97 14.16
N CYS A 694 15.51 9.75 13.69
CA CYS A 694 16.49 9.35 12.69
C CYS A 694 17.81 9.06 13.40
N GLU A 695 18.31 7.84 13.31
CA GLU A 695 19.64 7.44 13.76
C GLU A 695 20.70 7.84 12.73
N PHE A 696 21.91 8.18 13.19
CA PHE A 696 23.05 8.45 12.31
C PHE A 696 24.38 7.95 12.91
N GLU A 697 25.43 7.87 12.08
CA GLU A 697 26.80 7.63 12.54
C GLU A 697 27.61 8.93 12.40
N PRO A 698 28.24 9.45 13.48
CA PRO A 698 29.11 10.62 13.41
C PRO A 698 30.38 10.36 12.59
N ASP A 699 30.85 11.37 11.85
CA ASP A 699 32.08 11.34 11.06
C ASP A 699 33.32 10.98 11.90
N ILE A 700 33.33 11.36 13.19
CA ILE A 700 34.32 10.90 14.17
C ILE A 700 33.60 10.36 15.42
N PRO A 701 33.34 9.03 15.50
CA PRO A 701 32.77 8.38 16.67
C PRO A 701 33.56 8.66 17.96
N GLU A 702 32.90 8.57 19.11
CA GLU A 702 33.38 8.97 20.45
C GLU A 702 33.69 10.48 20.60
N LEU A 703 34.54 11.06 19.74
CA LEU A 703 34.94 12.48 19.81
C LEU A 703 33.77 13.42 19.55
N ASP A 704 33.04 13.22 18.45
CA ASP A 704 31.90 14.07 18.11
C ASP A 704 30.78 13.96 19.17
N GLN A 705 30.58 12.76 19.71
CA GLN A 705 29.65 12.51 20.81
C GLN A 705 30.08 13.27 22.08
N HIS A 706 31.37 13.21 22.43
CA HIS A 706 31.94 13.94 23.56
C HIS A 706 31.81 15.47 23.41
N ILE A 707 31.93 15.98 22.19
CA ILE A 707 31.71 17.40 21.86
C ILE A 707 30.22 17.78 21.98
N MET A 708 29.31 17.04 21.33
CA MET A 708 27.88 17.37 21.34
C MET A 708 27.28 17.36 22.76
N ARG A 709 27.79 16.49 23.65
CA ARG A 709 27.43 16.44 25.08
C ARG A 709 27.84 17.68 25.91
N GLN A 710 28.54 18.67 25.33
CA GLN A 710 29.01 19.89 26.02
C GLN A 710 28.16 21.14 25.74
N SER A 711 27.03 21.00 25.03
CA SER A 711 26.06 22.09 24.80
C SER A 711 25.32 22.46 26.10
N VAL A 712 25.22 23.76 26.40
CA VAL A 712 24.55 24.27 27.61
C VAL A 712 23.09 24.67 27.34
N ASP A 713 22.74 24.99 26.09
CA ASP A 713 21.37 25.34 25.69
C ASP A 713 20.45 24.10 25.66
N GLY A 714 19.72 23.86 26.75
CA GLY A 714 18.70 22.80 26.90
C GLY A 714 17.44 22.95 26.02
N ASN A 715 17.52 23.69 24.91
CA ASN A 715 16.51 23.74 23.86
C ASN A 715 16.77 22.70 22.75
N ILE A 716 17.92 22.01 22.78
CA ILE A 716 18.08 20.71 22.13
C ILE A 716 17.66 19.65 23.15
N SER A 717 16.79 18.73 22.76
CA SER A 717 15.91 17.94 23.63
C SER A 717 16.62 16.86 24.47
N GLY A 718 17.26 17.30 25.56
CA GLY A 718 17.48 16.55 26.81
C GLY A 718 18.39 15.30 26.78
N ASN A 719 19.46 15.32 27.58
CA ASN A 719 20.27 14.18 28.07
C ASN A 719 20.83 13.11 27.09
N ASN A 720 20.42 13.05 25.82
CA ASN A 720 20.68 11.89 24.97
C ASN A 720 22.18 11.64 24.75
N SER A 721 22.64 10.46 25.17
CA SER A 721 23.97 9.91 24.90
C SER A 721 24.14 9.40 23.46
N GLU A 722 23.15 9.62 22.60
CA GLU A 722 22.84 8.79 21.43
C GLU A 722 22.81 9.61 20.13
N ASN A 723 23.14 8.97 19.01
CA ASN A 723 23.23 9.60 17.70
C ASN A 723 21.83 9.70 17.03
N THR A 724 20.89 10.36 17.70
CA THR A 724 19.47 10.41 17.30
C THR A 724 19.00 11.83 17.01
N ILE A 725 18.19 12.01 15.97
CA ILE A 725 17.54 13.27 15.61
C ILE A 725 16.03 13.11 15.68
N ASP A 726 15.37 13.85 16.57
CA ASP A 726 13.90 13.85 16.73
C ASP A 726 13.19 14.17 15.40
N LEU A 727 12.40 13.24 14.85
CA LEU A 727 11.54 13.46 13.68
C LEU A 727 10.11 13.86 14.07
N SER A 728 9.60 13.29 15.17
CA SER A 728 8.30 13.63 15.77
C SER A 728 8.42 14.38 17.09
N GLU A 729 7.34 15.05 17.48
CA GLU A 729 7.11 15.42 18.88
C GLU A 729 6.90 14.15 19.74
N PRO A 730 7.21 14.18 21.05
CA PRO A 730 7.06 13.04 21.94
C PRO A 730 5.60 12.81 22.37
N VAL A 731 5.07 11.60 22.13
CA VAL A 731 3.78 11.16 22.70
C VAL A 731 4.01 10.58 24.10
N LYS A 732 3.31 11.11 25.09
CA LYS A 732 3.29 10.52 26.45
C LYS A 732 2.23 9.42 26.50
N TYR A 733 2.65 8.17 26.72
CA TYR A 733 1.78 7.01 26.77
C TYR A 733 1.87 6.34 28.15
N TYR A 734 0.74 6.17 28.82
CA TYR A 734 0.66 5.69 30.20
C TYR A 734 0.52 4.16 30.24
N ILE A 735 1.41 3.52 31.00
CA ILE A 735 1.47 2.06 31.17
C ILE A 735 1.52 1.70 32.65
N TRP A 736 1.12 0.47 32.98
CA TRP A 736 1.19 -0.10 34.33
C TRP A 736 1.57 -1.59 34.29
N PRO A 737 2.87 -1.91 34.31
CA PRO A 737 3.34 -3.28 34.55
C PRO A 737 2.99 -3.67 35.99
N ARG A 738 2.42 -4.86 36.21
CA ARG A 738 1.99 -5.36 37.53
C ARG A 738 2.45 -6.78 37.82
N ASP A 739 2.73 -7.02 39.10
CA ASP A 739 3.03 -8.33 39.69
C ASP A 739 1.73 -9.13 39.96
N LEU A 740 1.72 -10.41 39.56
CA LEU A 740 0.65 -11.39 39.80
C LEU A 740 0.16 -11.48 41.27
N LEU A 741 1.04 -11.28 42.25
CA LEU A 741 0.73 -11.44 43.68
C LEU A 741 -0.22 -10.37 44.23
N SER A 742 -0.34 -9.23 43.54
CA SER A 742 -1.17 -8.09 43.96
C SER A 742 -2.68 -8.39 44.04
N LYS A 743 -3.19 -9.39 43.32
CA LYS A 743 -4.64 -9.71 43.25
C LYS A 743 -5.16 -10.65 44.35
N ARG A 744 -4.38 -10.95 45.40
CA ARG A 744 -4.76 -11.90 46.47
C ARG A 744 -5.35 -11.32 47.76
N THR A 745 -5.56 -10.01 47.85
CA THR A 745 -6.21 -9.36 49.01
C THR A 745 -7.22 -8.28 48.62
N ARG A 746 -8.47 -8.71 48.37
CA ARG A 746 -9.71 -7.95 48.55
C ARG A 746 -10.84 -8.90 48.91
#